data_AF-A0AAD9EMU3-F1
#
_entry.id   AF-A0AAD9EMU3-F1
#
_cell.length_a   1.000
_cell.length_b   1.000
_cell.length_c   1.000
_cell.angle_alpha   90.00
_cell.angle_beta   90.00
_cell.angle_gamma   90.00
#
_symmetry.space_group_name_H-M   'P 1'
#
loop_
_entity.id
_entity.type
_entity.pdbx_description
1 polymer ?
#
loop_
_entity_poly.entity_id
_entity_poly.type
_entity_poly.pdbx_seq_one_letter_code
_entity_poly.pdbx_strand_id
1 'polypeptide(L)'
;MVLSTIDEIAIEPDKKDYSDRTTIDIKSESVGYEEAPSILEWSEAEEKAIRRKIDWHTVPLTTVLYLLCFLDRSNIGNARIQGMAKDINLEGFRFNWVLSIFYIVYLFVEVPSNIVLKRVGPRFYLPFLVVGFGVVSLCTAFVKTYEGLAAARAFLGVFEGGAMPGFSFFLSSFYRREELLLRIGILISSASLSGAFGGLLATGLSRVPEWGFDSMPIHTWRNIFFFEGFVTILIGLFAPLWMPTNPATAYFLTDRERAIAVERLQREHKSDANEPVSLDHVKRAVFCIHNYTCAFGFFLINITVQGISVFMPTILNDLGWTATKAQLMSVPPYVVACASAVTVAYISDKTRQRGIYLALFSLIAVIGFAILRFETDANIRYMAVFFVTAGAFPGGPGFLSWAMNNSAGPSVRAVTSAYVVTIGTIGGIVATWTYTFKDAPKYFVGHTINLVGQSLAVLLAVFGILRLLNTRTKELQSFNHHRIPYAILSHTWGAEEVSYQDLISGKGSQLFGYEKLAGACKKALADGFHYIWIDTCCIDKTSSSELTEAINSMWAWYRHAQICYAYLSDVRSDSAHLGQGYKEFTQSRWFTRGWTLQELIAPSNVIFCNTKWVEIGNRESMRDIVGKITGIDRHFFNHGVLGRYSIAQKMSWAANRVTTRIEDQAYCLLGLFGVNMPLMYGEGEMAFVHLQEEIMRRTSDQSIFAWFDRAAGRQTGFLATSPSCFANSGSVTTYQPDEPQPPYSITNQGISISLQLLASGSSGFPLPFLPSEEGEILSAAGVRFSFSPAGTIAVLNCKNAQGSRLGIYMEKEDGKGIFYRSHHQIGFVSIPDTVVARSTFESVLVGSSNPDYADSLWIKSQPSHHVTLNWHKPHADDEKLVKTPYSVVKAFPADAWVEHDCGHSVVLPTEFGRRAYLLFDNRNQTSKKHFCVVFMVDYRDTVRTYIDNDPTDDLHPTPPDSFLFNDESMLSKELAWESEVYENIEVRLSTRWGRFGKIFDLSFQDKATVDGLCSNEL
;
A
#
# COMPACT_ATOMS: atom_id res chain seq x y z
N MET A 1 36.90 33.27 -16.28
CA MET A 1 37.27 32.52 -17.50
C MET A 1 36.33 31.32 -17.58
N VAL A 2 35.43 31.19 -18.55
CA VAL A 2 35.06 32.04 -19.71
C VAL A 2 33.52 31.94 -19.89
N LEU A 3 32.90 33.03 -20.36
CA LEU A 3 31.46 33.17 -20.65
C LEU A 3 31.14 32.88 -22.13
N SER A 4 29.86 33.01 -22.52
CA SER A 4 29.28 32.96 -23.89
C SER A 4 29.11 31.55 -24.47
N THR A 5 28.06 31.24 -25.27
CA THR A 5 27.17 32.10 -26.08
C THR A 5 25.70 31.63 -26.09
N ILE A 6 24.74 32.55 -25.96
CA ILE A 6 23.43 32.51 -26.63
C ILE A 6 23.19 33.93 -27.17
N ASP A 7 22.87 34.05 -28.47
CA ASP A 7 22.60 35.33 -29.13
C ASP A 7 21.09 35.61 -29.23
N GLU A 8 20.75 36.90 -29.18
CA GLU A 8 19.40 37.46 -29.19
C GLU A 8 18.73 37.40 -30.58
N ILE A 9 17.39 37.45 -30.62
CA ILE A 9 16.66 38.05 -31.75
C ILE A 9 15.66 39.08 -31.19
N ALA A 10 15.88 40.34 -31.53
CA ALA A 10 15.03 41.46 -31.14
C ALA A 10 13.78 41.59 -32.03
N ILE A 11 12.72 42.18 -31.48
CA ILE A 11 11.54 42.63 -32.22
C ILE A 11 11.42 44.14 -32.03
N GLU A 12 11.35 44.89 -33.15
CA GLU A 12 10.96 46.30 -33.17
C GLU A 12 9.69 46.53 -34.01
N PRO A 13 8.97 47.64 -33.81
CA PRO A 13 7.53 47.71 -34.07
C PRO A 13 7.15 48.64 -35.24
N ASP A 14 5.87 48.64 -35.64
CA ASP A 14 4.93 49.78 -35.46
C ASP A 14 3.72 49.70 -36.42
N LYS A 15 2.54 50.09 -35.90
CA LYS A 15 1.34 50.72 -36.52
C LYS A 15 1.15 50.62 -38.06
N LYS A 16 -0.08 50.40 -38.59
CA LYS A 16 -1.25 51.28 -38.38
C LYS A 16 -2.57 50.71 -38.93
N ASP A 17 -3.65 51.42 -38.61
CA ASP A 17 -5.05 50.99 -38.56
C ASP A 17 -5.91 51.41 -39.80
N TYR A 18 -7.13 50.86 -39.89
CA TYR A 18 -8.28 51.22 -40.76
C TYR A 18 -8.14 51.27 -42.31
N SER A 19 -8.86 50.37 -43.00
CA SER A 19 -10.07 50.76 -43.78
C SER A 19 -10.94 49.56 -44.17
N ASP A 20 -12.25 49.72 -44.02
CA ASP A 20 -13.31 48.71 -44.24
C ASP A 20 -13.73 48.66 -45.73
N ARG A 21 -13.94 47.45 -46.30
CA ARG A 21 -15.15 47.02 -47.06
C ARG A 21 -14.99 45.94 -48.16
N THR A 22 -15.50 44.75 -47.81
CA THR A 22 -16.50 43.95 -48.58
C THR A 22 -16.07 42.95 -49.67
N THR A 23 -16.49 41.68 -49.43
CA THR A 23 -16.75 40.55 -50.36
C THR A 23 -15.61 39.90 -51.15
N ILE A 24 -15.18 38.72 -50.69
CA ILE A 24 -14.80 37.56 -51.53
C ILE A 24 -15.46 36.30 -50.94
N ASP A 25 -15.81 35.34 -51.82
CA ASP A 25 -16.60 34.14 -51.54
C ASP A 25 -16.17 33.28 -50.35
N ILE A 26 -17.14 32.89 -49.52
CA ILE A 26 -16.99 31.74 -48.61
C ILE A 26 -17.18 30.45 -49.43
N LYS A 27 -16.08 29.91 -49.95
CA LYS A 27 -15.98 28.47 -50.21
C LYS A 27 -15.30 27.81 -49.02
N SER A 28 -15.95 26.79 -48.49
CA SER A 28 -15.54 26.05 -47.31
C SER A 28 -14.22 25.31 -47.55
N GLU A 29 -13.12 25.82 -46.99
CA GLU A 29 -12.05 24.95 -46.53
C GLU A 29 -12.41 24.45 -45.14
N SER A 30 -12.49 23.13 -45.00
CA SER A 30 -12.71 22.47 -43.72
C SER A 30 -11.50 22.72 -42.83
N VAL A 31 -11.67 23.59 -41.82
CA VAL A 31 -10.75 23.66 -40.70
C VAL A 31 -10.73 22.28 -40.06
N GLY A 32 -9.61 21.56 -40.23
CA GLY A 32 -9.39 20.31 -39.52
C GLY A 32 -9.37 20.60 -38.03
N TYR A 33 -10.29 19.99 -37.29
CA TYR A 33 -10.13 19.88 -35.85
C TYR A 33 -8.81 19.16 -35.59
N GLU A 34 -7.88 19.80 -34.88
CA GLU A 34 -6.74 19.07 -34.32
C GLU A 34 -7.28 17.94 -33.45
N GLU A 35 -6.91 16.70 -33.79
CA GLU A 35 -7.37 15.52 -33.07
C GLU A 35 -6.99 15.63 -31.59
N ALA A 36 -7.92 15.28 -30.71
CA ALA A 36 -7.61 15.10 -29.30
C ALA A 36 -6.40 14.16 -29.17
N PRO A 37 -5.42 14.45 -28.29
CA PRO A 37 -4.11 13.81 -28.31
C PRO A 37 -4.26 12.28 -28.29
N SER A 38 -3.84 11.65 -29.39
CA SER A 38 -4.06 10.22 -29.63
C SER A 38 -3.64 9.40 -28.42
N ILE A 39 -4.55 8.59 -27.87
CA ILE A 39 -4.22 7.66 -26.80
C ILE A 39 -3.03 6.82 -27.29
N LEU A 40 -1.89 6.90 -26.57
CA LEU A 40 -0.69 6.19 -26.97
C LEU A 40 -0.95 4.68 -26.87
N GLU A 41 -1.20 4.06 -28.02
CA GLU A 41 -1.35 2.62 -28.16
C GLU A 41 -0.05 1.96 -28.64
N TRP A 42 0.21 0.78 -28.08
CA TRP A 42 1.38 -0.03 -28.36
C TRP A 42 1.04 -1.52 -28.32
N SER A 43 1.80 -2.31 -29.06
CA SER A 43 1.67 -3.77 -29.05
C SER A 43 2.39 -4.42 -27.87
N GLU A 44 1.92 -5.59 -27.42
CA GLU A 44 2.64 -6.39 -26.40
C GLU A 44 4.07 -6.74 -26.85
N ALA A 45 4.29 -6.86 -28.17
CA ALA A 45 5.61 -7.09 -28.77
C ALA A 45 6.56 -5.90 -28.59
N GLU A 46 6.10 -4.66 -28.86
CA GLU A 46 6.87 -3.43 -28.58
C GLU A 46 7.18 -3.32 -27.08
N GLU A 47 6.18 -3.52 -26.20
CA GLU A 47 6.37 -3.41 -24.76
C GLU A 47 7.42 -4.41 -24.23
N LYS A 48 7.40 -5.63 -24.75
CA LYS A 48 8.37 -6.70 -24.44
C LYS A 48 9.76 -6.38 -24.98
N ALA A 49 9.88 -5.68 -26.12
CA ALA A 49 11.14 -5.19 -26.65
C ALA A 49 11.72 -4.06 -25.77
N ILE A 50 10.89 -3.06 -25.43
CA ILE A 50 11.23 -1.95 -24.53
C ILE A 50 11.72 -2.49 -23.18
N ARG A 51 10.95 -3.41 -22.56
CA ARG A 51 11.35 -4.03 -21.29
C ARG A 51 12.71 -4.73 -21.38
N ARG A 52 12.95 -5.52 -22.43
CA ARG A 52 14.26 -6.18 -22.65
C ARG A 52 15.39 -5.16 -22.81
N LYS A 53 15.12 -4.01 -23.44
CA LYS A 53 16.08 -2.93 -23.62
C LYS A 53 16.42 -2.27 -22.28
N ILE A 54 15.42 -2.03 -21.43
CA ILE A 54 15.61 -1.56 -20.04
C ILE A 54 16.37 -2.62 -19.23
N ASP A 55 16.00 -3.90 -19.33
CA ASP A 55 16.66 -5.02 -18.64
C ASP A 55 18.18 -5.02 -18.87
N TRP A 56 18.60 -4.92 -20.15
CA TRP A 56 20.02 -4.92 -20.54
C TRP A 56 20.82 -3.71 -20.04
N HIS A 57 20.20 -2.54 -19.84
CA HIS A 57 20.90 -1.34 -19.40
C HIS A 57 20.87 -1.16 -17.87
N THR A 58 19.76 -1.50 -17.20
CA THR A 58 19.61 -1.24 -15.77
C THR A 58 20.09 -2.39 -14.90
N VAL A 59 19.75 -3.64 -15.23
CA VAL A 59 19.95 -4.78 -14.31
C VAL A 59 21.43 -5.19 -14.22
N PRO A 60 22.20 -5.33 -15.32
CA PRO A 60 23.64 -5.60 -15.23
C PRO A 60 24.38 -4.49 -14.48
N LEU A 61 24.05 -3.22 -14.75
CA LEU A 61 24.68 -2.07 -14.10
C LEU A 61 24.48 -2.09 -12.58
N THR A 62 23.24 -2.22 -12.10
CA THR A 62 22.97 -2.25 -10.65
C THR A 62 23.53 -3.50 -9.99
N THR A 63 23.50 -4.65 -10.66
CA THR A 63 24.06 -5.90 -10.14
C THR A 63 25.57 -5.81 -10.00
N VAL A 64 26.29 -5.21 -10.97
CA VAL A 64 27.74 -4.99 -10.88
C VAL A 64 28.10 -3.98 -9.79
N LEU A 65 27.42 -2.82 -9.73
CA LEU A 65 27.68 -1.83 -8.69
C LEU A 65 27.40 -2.38 -7.28
N TYR A 66 26.32 -3.13 -7.11
CA TYR A 66 25.99 -3.75 -5.83
C TYR A 66 26.91 -4.93 -5.49
N LEU A 67 27.41 -5.68 -6.47
CA LEU A 67 28.45 -6.70 -6.26
C LEU A 67 29.74 -6.06 -5.71
N LEU A 68 30.19 -4.95 -6.29
CA LEU A 68 31.40 -4.26 -5.83
C LEU A 68 31.26 -3.81 -4.37
N CYS A 69 30.10 -3.25 -4.00
CA CYS A 69 29.76 -2.93 -2.61
C CYS A 69 29.64 -4.14 -1.67
N PHE A 70 29.57 -5.37 -2.17
CA PHE A 70 29.46 -6.57 -1.33
C PHE A 70 30.80 -7.32 -1.16
N LEU A 71 31.78 -7.10 -2.04
CA LEU A 71 33.07 -7.82 -2.07
C LEU A 71 33.79 -7.83 -0.72
N ASP A 72 33.84 -6.68 -0.05
CA ASP A 72 34.50 -6.51 1.25
C ASP A 72 33.99 -7.50 2.32
N ARG A 73 32.67 -7.79 2.34
CA ARG A 73 32.07 -8.73 3.31
C ARG A 73 32.66 -10.13 3.20
N SER A 74 32.84 -10.62 1.97
CA SER A 74 33.55 -11.87 1.71
C SER A 74 35.06 -11.76 1.98
N ASN A 75 35.65 -10.60 1.66
CA ASN A 75 37.09 -10.45 1.66
C ASN A 75 37.74 -10.23 3.01
N ILE A 76 37.03 -9.74 4.04
CA ILE A 76 37.54 -9.83 5.42
C ILE A 76 37.70 -11.28 5.90
N GLY A 77 36.85 -12.20 5.44
CA GLY A 77 37.00 -13.64 5.68
C GLY A 77 38.27 -14.20 5.04
N ASN A 78 38.52 -13.82 3.77
CA ASN A 78 39.72 -14.20 3.03
C ASN A 78 41.01 -13.60 3.62
N ALA A 79 40.97 -12.32 4.01
CA ALA A 79 42.09 -11.61 4.60
C ALA A 79 42.53 -12.17 5.95
N ARG A 80 41.58 -12.62 6.77
CA ARG A 80 41.85 -13.24 8.09
C ARG A 80 42.86 -14.38 7.99
N ILE A 81 42.68 -15.28 7.03
CA ILE A 81 43.56 -16.45 6.81
C ILE A 81 44.83 -16.13 6.01
N GLN A 82 44.95 -14.92 5.45
CA GLN A 82 46.15 -14.43 4.75
C GLN A 82 47.06 -13.53 5.61
N GLY A 83 46.87 -13.53 6.93
CA GLY A 83 47.76 -12.85 7.88
C GLY A 83 47.17 -11.64 8.60
N MET A 84 46.04 -11.09 8.15
CA MET A 84 45.38 -9.93 8.80
C MET A 84 45.20 -10.12 10.31
N ALA A 85 44.85 -11.33 10.74
CA ALA A 85 44.65 -11.64 12.15
C ALA A 85 45.94 -11.50 12.99
N LYS A 86 47.11 -11.78 12.41
CA LYS A 86 48.42 -11.62 13.04
C LYS A 86 48.86 -10.15 13.00
N ASP A 87 48.83 -9.55 11.82
CA ASP A 87 49.33 -8.19 11.56
C ASP A 87 48.64 -7.10 12.39
N ILE A 88 47.33 -7.24 12.62
CA ILE A 88 46.49 -6.27 13.33
C ILE A 88 46.28 -6.69 14.81
N ASN A 89 46.83 -7.84 15.23
CA ASN A 89 46.62 -8.45 16.53
C ASN A 89 45.11 -8.61 16.87
N LEU A 90 44.41 -9.40 16.05
CA LEU A 90 42.97 -9.68 16.18
C LEU A 90 42.71 -10.90 17.08
N GLU A 91 43.25 -10.86 18.30
CA GLU A 91 43.09 -11.91 19.30
C GLU A 91 41.67 -11.96 19.91
N GLY A 92 41.30 -13.15 20.38
CA GLY A 92 40.03 -13.39 21.07
C GLY A 92 38.81 -12.99 20.24
N PHE A 93 37.96 -12.12 20.80
CA PHE A 93 36.73 -11.64 20.16
C PHE A 93 36.91 -10.36 19.32
N ARG A 94 38.14 -9.84 19.15
CA ARG A 94 38.39 -8.60 18.38
C ARG A 94 37.86 -8.71 16.94
N PHE A 95 38.08 -9.85 16.27
CA PHE A 95 37.55 -10.08 14.92
C PHE A 95 36.00 -10.00 14.88
N ASN A 96 35.31 -10.63 15.84
CA ASN A 96 33.85 -10.62 15.92
C ASN A 96 33.29 -9.20 16.17
N TRP A 97 33.95 -8.39 16.99
CA TRP A 97 33.58 -6.97 17.20
C TRP A 97 33.77 -6.11 15.95
N VAL A 98 34.90 -6.25 15.26
CA VAL A 98 35.20 -5.61 13.96
C VAL A 98 34.09 -5.88 12.94
N LEU A 99 33.61 -7.13 12.85
CA LEU A 99 32.49 -7.48 11.98
C LEU A 99 31.15 -6.90 12.47
N SER A 100 30.91 -6.89 13.79
CA SER A 100 29.63 -6.42 14.37
C SER A 100 29.43 -4.92 14.17
N ILE A 101 30.49 -4.12 14.31
CA ILE A 101 30.45 -2.65 14.16
C ILE A 101 29.91 -2.25 12.79
N PHE A 102 30.34 -2.95 11.73
CA PHE A 102 29.84 -2.74 10.37
C PHE A 102 28.30 -2.88 10.31
N TYR A 103 27.75 -4.01 10.80
CA TYR A 103 26.29 -4.25 10.76
C TYR A 103 25.50 -3.29 11.67
N ILE A 104 26.06 -2.88 12.80
CA ILE A 104 25.43 -1.90 13.70
C ILE A 104 25.31 -0.55 13.00
N VAL A 105 26.38 -0.05 12.35
CA VAL A 105 26.33 1.24 11.63
C VAL A 105 25.44 1.14 10.39
N TYR A 106 25.54 0.05 9.62
CA TYR A 106 24.66 -0.23 8.49
C TYR A 106 23.17 -0.07 8.86
N LEU A 107 22.74 -0.70 9.98
CA LEU A 107 21.36 -0.67 10.46
C LEU A 107 20.85 0.76 10.73
N PHE A 108 21.69 1.63 11.28
CA PHE A 108 21.31 3.03 11.56
C PHE A 108 21.34 3.93 10.31
N VAL A 109 22.13 3.59 9.29
CA VAL A 109 22.32 4.43 8.10
C VAL A 109 21.38 4.05 6.95
N GLU A 110 20.84 2.83 6.93
CA GLU A 110 19.91 2.33 5.89
C GLU A 110 18.76 3.31 5.60
N VAL A 111 18.04 3.76 6.64
CA VAL A 111 16.90 4.68 6.49
C VAL A 111 17.32 6.12 6.14
N PRO A 112 18.25 6.79 6.88
CA PRO A 112 18.72 8.13 6.51
C PRO A 112 19.28 8.22 5.10
N SER A 113 20.06 7.22 4.67
CA SER A 113 20.69 7.22 3.35
C SER A 113 19.66 7.16 2.21
N ASN A 114 18.59 6.38 2.38
CA ASN A 114 17.52 6.29 1.39
C ASN A 114 16.67 7.60 1.32
N ILE A 115 16.59 8.36 2.42
CA ILE A 115 15.98 9.71 2.40
C ILE A 115 16.83 10.69 1.57
N VAL A 116 18.17 10.61 1.66
CA VAL A 116 19.08 11.44 0.85
C VAL A 116 19.02 11.04 -0.63
N LEU A 117 18.93 9.74 -0.94
CA LEU A 117 18.72 9.25 -2.31
C LEU A 117 17.52 9.91 -3.00
N LYS A 118 16.39 10.05 -2.29
CA LYS A 118 15.19 10.69 -2.85
C LYS A 118 15.40 12.19 -3.17
N ARG A 119 16.34 12.87 -2.50
CA ARG A 119 16.66 14.29 -2.73
C ARG A 119 17.70 14.51 -3.82
N VAL A 120 18.77 13.69 -3.83
CA VAL A 120 19.91 13.83 -4.76
C VAL A 120 19.66 13.10 -6.09
N GLY A 121 18.81 12.07 -6.08
CA GLY A 121 18.53 11.22 -7.23
C GLY A 121 19.54 10.07 -7.40
N PRO A 122 19.12 8.94 -8.01
CA PRO A 122 19.93 7.73 -8.08
C PRO A 122 21.21 7.88 -8.90
N ARG A 123 21.16 8.66 -9.98
CA ARG A 123 22.26 8.85 -10.94
C ARG A 123 23.57 9.31 -10.32
N PHE A 124 23.52 10.10 -9.24
CA PHE A 124 24.71 10.59 -8.54
C PHE A 124 24.87 9.98 -7.15
N TYR A 125 23.76 9.74 -6.42
CA TYR A 125 23.86 9.23 -5.05
C TYR A 125 24.31 7.78 -4.97
N LEU A 126 23.80 6.88 -5.84
CA LEU A 126 24.22 5.48 -5.81
C LEU A 126 25.70 5.32 -6.21
N PRO A 127 26.20 5.99 -7.27
CA PRO A 127 27.64 6.05 -7.55
C PRO A 127 28.47 6.67 -6.42
N PHE A 128 28.00 7.72 -5.75
CA PHE A 128 28.70 8.31 -4.60
C PHE A 128 28.88 7.30 -3.46
N LEU A 129 27.86 6.50 -3.14
CA LEU A 129 27.97 5.41 -2.16
C LEU A 129 29.02 4.36 -2.59
N VAL A 130 29.04 3.97 -3.87
CA VAL A 130 30.03 3.04 -4.43
C VAL A 130 31.46 3.59 -4.33
N VAL A 131 31.66 4.87 -4.68
CA VAL A 131 32.98 5.53 -4.56
C VAL A 131 33.41 5.63 -3.11
N GLY A 132 32.53 6.06 -2.20
CA GLY A 132 32.82 6.14 -0.76
C GLY A 132 33.18 4.78 -0.16
N PHE A 133 32.44 3.74 -0.52
CA PHE A 133 32.77 2.35 -0.18
C PHE A 133 34.17 1.97 -0.70
N GLY A 134 34.46 2.23 -1.98
CA GLY A 134 35.75 1.91 -2.59
C GLY A 134 36.93 2.64 -1.94
N VAL A 135 36.75 3.92 -1.56
CA VAL A 135 37.74 4.70 -0.80
C VAL A 135 38.02 4.08 0.56
N VAL A 136 36.99 3.73 1.33
CA VAL A 136 37.19 3.14 2.67
C VAL A 136 37.78 1.72 2.57
N SER A 137 37.39 0.94 1.56
CA SER A 137 38.00 -0.36 1.27
C SER A 137 39.49 -0.18 0.94
N LEU A 138 39.86 0.70 0.02
CA LEU A 138 41.26 1.02 -0.30
C LEU A 138 42.03 1.46 0.95
N CYS A 139 41.46 2.33 1.79
CA CYS A 139 42.05 2.75 3.06
C CYS A 139 42.25 1.58 4.05
N THR A 140 41.45 0.51 3.98
CA THR A 140 41.59 -0.68 4.83
C THR A 140 42.90 -1.42 4.58
N ALA A 141 43.45 -1.38 3.36
CA ALA A 141 44.80 -1.90 3.06
C ALA A 141 45.90 -1.22 3.88
N PHE A 142 45.67 0.02 4.34
CA PHE A 142 46.63 0.82 5.10
C PHE A 142 46.45 0.72 6.63
N VAL A 143 45.53 -0.11 7.11
CA VAL A 143 45.29 -0.25 8.55
C VAL A 143 46.40 -1.06 9.23
N LYS A 144 46.92 -0.53 10.35
CA LYS A 144 47.94 -1.18 11.20
C LYS A 144 47.43 -1.57 12.60
N THR A 145 46.25 -1.10 13.02
CA THR A 145 45.70 -1.33 14.38
C THR A 145 44.24 -1.77 14.37
N TYR A 146 43.82 -2.45 15.43
CA TYR A 146 42.43 -2.89 15.63
C TYR A 146 41.44 -1.73 15.58
N GLU A 147 41.80 -0.61 16.19
CA GLU A 147 40.99 0.60 16.30
C GLU A 147 40.80 1.23 14.91
N GLY A 148 41.85 1.23 14.09
CA GLY A 148 41.76 1.63 12.68
C GLY A 148 40.88 0.70 11.84
N LEU A 149 40.93 -0.62 12.10
CA LEU A 149 40.07 -1.59 11.39
C LEU A 149 38.60 -1.42 11.79
N ALA A 150 38.33 -1.20 13.09
CA ALA A 150 37.00 -0.92 13.60
C ALA A 150 36.43 0.40 13.03
N ALA A 151 37.26 1.45 12.91
CA ALA A 151 36.87 2.70 12.26
C ALA A 151 36.54 2.50 10.77
N ALA A 152 37.39 1.77 10.02
CA ALA A 152 37.13 1.45 8.62
C ALA A 152 35.81 0.67 8.45
N ARG A 153 35.52 -0.30 9.33
CA ARG A 153 34.24 -1.04 9.36
C ARG A 153 33.04 -0.14 9.60
N ALA A 154 33.16 0.83 10.51
CA ALA A 154 32.09 1.81 10.74
C ALA A 154 31.82 2.63 9.48
N PHE A 155 32.85 3.20 8.85
CA PHE A 155 32.69 3.98 7.61
C PHE A 155 32.17 3.15 6.42
N LEU A 156 32.58 1.88 6.28
CA LEU A 156 31.98 0.96 5.31
C LEU A 156 30.47 0.80 5.56
N GLY A 157 30.05 0.64 6.81
CA GLY A 157 28.63 0.59 7.18
C GLY A 157 27.84 1.84 6.78
N VAL A 158 28.47 3.02 6.79
CA VAL A 158 27.84 4.27 6.32
C VAL A 158 27.59 4.25 4.81
N PHE A 159 28.59 3.89 4.01
CA PHE A 159 28.45 3.92 2.56
C PHE A 159 27.63 2.73 2.01
N GLU A 160 27.79 1.53 2.59
CA GLU A 160 27.09 0.33 2.13
C GLU A 160 25.62 0.28 2.59
N GLY A 161 25.29 0.88 3.74
CA GLY A 161 23.94 0.86 4.33
C GLY A 161 22.84 1.38 3.38
N GLY A 162 23.15 2.38 2.56
CA GLY A 162 22.20 2.91 1.57
C GLY A 162 22.12 2.14 0.25
N ALA A 163 23.06 1.25 -0.03
CA ALA A 163 23.24 0.67 -1.37
C ALA A 163 22.08 -0.26 -1.76
N MET A 164 21.78 -1.26 -0.93
CA MET A 164 20.72 -2.25 -1.21
C MET A 164 19.31 -1.62 -1.38
N PRO A 165 18.79 -0.82 -0.41
CA PRO A 165 17.48 -0.19 -0.57
C PRO A 165 17.50 0.81 -1.73
N GLY A 166 18.63 1.47 -1.99
CA GLY A 166 18.76 2.45 -3.06
C GLY A 166 18.74 1.87 -4.47
N PHE A 167 19.47 0.77 -4.71
CA PHE A 167 19.38 0.03 -5.97
C PHE A 167 17.99 -0.58 -6.18
N SER A 168 17.34 -1.02 -5.10
CA SER A 168 15.96 -1.54 -5.15
C SER A 168 14.94 -0.45 -5.55
N PHE A 169 15.04 0.75 -4.97
CA PHE A 169 14.23 1.92 -5.32
C PHE A 169 14.49 2.41 -6.76
N PHE A 170 15.75 2.39 -7.19
CA PHE A 170 16.08 2.72 -8.58
C PHE A 170 15.41 1.74 -9.55
N LEU A 171 15.47 0.42 -9.30
CA LEU A 171 14.78 -0.57 -10.14
C LEU A 171 13.26 -0.36 -10.12
N SER A 172 12.64 -0.06 -8.97
CA SER A 172 11.18 0.19 -8.91
C SER A 172 10.74 1.43 -9.71
N SER A 173 11.67 2.29 -10.13
CA SER A 173 11.40 3.47 -10.96
C SER A 173 11.32 3.15 -12.47
N PHE A 174 11.71 1.94 -12.90
CA PHE A 174 11.71 1.52 -14.31
C PHE A 174 10.79 0.33 -14.62
N TYR A 175 10.37 -0.43 -13.59
CA TYR A 175 9.63 -1.69 -13.73
C TYR A 175 8.25 -1.67 -13.08
N ARG A 176 7.29 -2.33 -13.73
CA ARG A 176 5.98 -2.64 -13.13
C ARG A 176 6.13 -3.57 -11.93
N ARG A 177 5.14 -3.58 -11.03
CA ARG A 177 5.20 -4.35 -9.77
C ARG A 177 5.40 -5.86 -10.00
N GLU A 178 4.76 -6.41 -11.04
CA GLU A 178 4.90 -7.81 -11.45
C GLU A 178 6.26 -8.13 -12.13
N GLU A 179 6.94 -7.13 -12.67
CA GLU A 179 8.23 -7.28 -13.36
C GLU A 179 9.40 -7.17 -12.38
N LEU A 180 9.29 -6.29 -11.39
CA LEU A 180 10.36 -5.88 -10.49
C LEU A 180 11.01 -7.05 -9.75
N LEU A 181 10.24 -8.08 -9.37
CA LEU A 181 10.70 -9.04 -8.38
C LEU A 181 11.84 -9.95 -8.86
N LEU A 182 11.76 -10.49 -10.07
CA LEU A 182 12.85 -11.27 -10.69
C LEU A 182 14.16 -10.47 -10.72
N ARG A 183 14.05 -9.15 -10.90
CA ARG A 183 15.19 -8.23 -11.06
C ARG A 183 15.82 -7.89 -9.72
N ILE A 184 15.03 -7.76 -8.66
CA ILE A 184 15.51 -7.74 -7.27
C ILE A 184 16.17 -9.09 -6.92
N GLY A 185 15.64 -10.22 -7.39
CA GLY A 185 16.27 -11.54 -7.22
C GLY A 185 17.66 -11.63 -7.86
N ILE A 186 17.82 -11.11 -9.09
CA ILE A 186 19.11 -11.01 -9.78
C ILE A 186 20.06 -10.06 -9.03
N LEU A 187 19.56 -8.90 -8.57
CA LEU A 187 20.33 -7.95 -7.78
C LEU A 187 20.87 -8.57 -6.48
N ILE A 188 20.02 -9.26 -5.70
CA ILE A 188 20.44 -9.92 -4.44
C ILE A 188 21.39 -11.09 -4.70
N SER A 189 21.34 -11.71 -5.89
CA SER A 189 22.30 -12.75 -6.28
C SER A 189 23.74 -12.22 -6.46
N SER A 190 23.96 -10.89 -6.42
CA SER A 190 25.29 -10.32 -6.26
C SER A 190 25.99 -10.79 -4.98
N ALA A 191 25.24 -11.09 -3.91
CA ALA A 191 25.79 -11.47 -2.61
C ALA A 191 26.48 -12.85 -2.64
N SER A 192 25.89 -13.83 -3.33
CA SER A 192 26.56 -15.12 -3.58
C SER A 192 27.69 -14.97 -4.59
N LEU A 193 27.48 -14.18 -5.67
CA LEU A 193 28.51 -13.95 -6.68
C LEU A 193 29.76 -13.26 -6.08
N SER A 194 29.56 -12.34 -5.14
CA SER A 194 30.62 -11.70 -4.34
C SER A 194 31.49 -12.71 -3.61
N GLY A 195 30.90 -13.73 -2.97
CA GLY A 195 31.65 -14.79 -2.31
C GLY A 195 32.54 -15.58 -3.27
N ALA A 196 32.05 -15.85 -4.49
CA ALA A 196 32.81 -16.50 -5.55
C ALA A 196 33.97 -15.61 -6.07
N PHE A 197 33.71 -14.34 -6.36
CA PHE A 197 34.75 -13.41 -6.81
C PHE A 197 35.79 -13.13 -5.72
N GLY A 198 35.39 -12.92 -4.47
CA GLY A 198 36.31 -12.67 -3.37
C GLY A 198 37.31 -13.82 -3.15
N GLY A 199 36.86 -15.08 -3.17
CA GLY A 199 37.76 -16.24 -3.08
C GLY A 199 38.78 -16.31 -4.23
N LEU A 200 38.33 -16.00 -5.46
CA LEU A 200 39.17 -15.99 -6.66
C LEU A 200 40.18 -14.83 -6.65
N LEU A 201 39.72 -13.61 -6.35
CA LEU A 201 40.55 -12.41 -6.28
C LEU A 201 41.58 -12.51 -5.14
N ALA A 202 41.17 -12.97 -3.95
CA ALA A 202 42.10 -13.24 -2.85
C ALA A 202 43.19 -14.26 -3.22
N THR A 203 42.83 -15.28 -4.00
CA THR A 203 43.78 -16.30 -4.50
C THR A 203 44.79 -15.72 -5.50
N GLY A 204 44.37 -14.78 -6.35
CA GLY A 204 45.25 -14.09 -7.31
C GLY A 204 46.12 -13.01 -6.65
N LEU A 205 45.50 -12.10 -5.91
CA LEU A 205 46.14 -10.92 -5.32
C LEU A 205 47.13 -11.26 -4.19
N SER A 206 46.98 -12.41 -3.54
CA SER A 206 47.97 -12.93 -2.58
C SER A 206 49.28 -13.43 -3.20
N ARG A 207 49.32 -13.63 -4.52
CA ARG A 207 50.54 -13.99 -5.26
C ARG A 207 51.30 -12.77 -5.79
N VAL A 208 50.74 -11.57 -5.68
CA VAL A 208 51.43 -10.33 -6.02
C VAL A 208 52.56 -10.13 -4.99
N PRO A 209 53.83 -9.99 -5.43
CA PRO A 209 54.96 -9.79 -4.52
C PRO A 209 54.81 -8.50 -3.72
N GLU A 210 55.55 -8.36 -2.62
CA GLU A 210 55.49 -7.18 -1.76
C GLU A 210 55.92 -5.91 -2.52
N TRP A 211 55.18 -4.82 -2.33
CA TRP A 211 55.41 -3.55 -3.04
C TRP A 211 54.93 -2.36 -2.19
N GLY A 212 55.27 -1.14 -2.62
CA GLY A 212 54.96 0.09 -1.90
C GLY A 212 56.21 0.74 -1.28
N PHE A 213 56.03 1.56 -0.25
CA PHE A 213 57.12 2.22 0.47
C PHE A 213 57.67 1.34 1.59
N ASP A 214 58.96 1.44 1.92
CA ASP A 214 59.59 0.63 2.98
C ASP A 214 58.95 0.81 4.37
N SER A 215 58.37 1.99 4.63
CA SER A 215 57.62 2.29 5.86
C SER A 215 56.22 1.64 5.92
N MET A 216 55.78 1.06 4.80
CA MET A 216 54.42 0.56 4.60
C MET A 216 54.30 -0.47 3.45
N PRO A 217 54.90 -1.68 3.59
CA PRO A 217 54.82 -2.71 2.55
C PRO A 217 53.38 -3.24 2.38
N ILE A 218 52.87 -3.13 1.15
CA ILE A 218 51.59 -3.71 0.73
C ILE A 218 51.87 -5.14 0.27
N HIS A 219 51.25 -6.10 0.96
CA HIS A 219 51.48 -7.53 0.77
C HIS A 219 50.23 -8.33 1.13
N THR A 220 50.17 -9.59 0.66
CA THR A 220 49.13 -10.59 0.94
C THR A 220 47.70 -10.02 0.94
N TRP A 221 47.11 -9.85 2.13
CA TRP A 221 45.72 -9.42 2.28
C TRP A 221 45.49 -7.94 1.96
N ARG A 222 46.53 -7.09 2.07
CA ARG A 222 46.44 -5.65 1.76
C ARG A 222 46.23 -5.42 0.27
N ASN A 223 46.78 -6.29 -0.57
CA ASN A 223 46.54 -6.27 -2.02
C ASN A 223 45.05 -6.40 -2.35
N ILE A 224 44.31 -7.24 -1.61
CA ILE A 224 42.87 -7.47 -1.83
C ILE A 224 42.11 -6.15 -1.76
N PHE A 225 42.15 -5.50 -0.59
CA PHE A 225 41.42 -4.25 -0.36
C PHE A 225 41.95 -3.08 -1.20
N PHE A 226 43.26 -3.03 -1.48
CA PHE A 226 43.83 -1.98 -2.33
C PHE A 226 43.29 -2.04 -3.77
N PHE A 227 43.44 -3.19 -4.43
CA PHE A 227 43.05 -3.32 -5.84
C PHE A 227 41.53 -3.32 -6.03
N GLU A 228 40.77 -3.99 -5.15
CA GLU A 228 39.32 -4.00 -5.21
C GLU A 228 38.73 -2.61 -4.91
N GLY A 229 39.25 -1.93 -3.88
CA GLY A 229 38.87 -0.55 -3.57
C GLY A 229 39.15 0.39 -4.74
N PHE A 230 40.35 0.31 -5.34
CA PHE A 230 40.72 1.12 -6.51
C PHE A 230 39.80 0.87 -7.72
N VAL A 231 39.55 -0.38 -8.09
CA VAL A 231 38.64 -0.73 -9.20
C VAL A 231 37.21 -0.26 -8.90
N THR A 232 36.76 -0.38 -7.64
CA THR A 232 35.43 0.08 -7.21
C THR A 232 35.30 1.61 -7.30
N ILE A 233 36.34 2.37 -6.93
CA ILE A 233 36.39 3.83 -7.11
C ILE A 233 36.26 4.18 -8.60
N LEU A 234 37.03 3.54 -9.48
CA LEU A 234 36.98 3.83 -10.92
C LEU A 234 35.58 3.55 -11.50
N ILE A 235 35.02 2.37 -11.25
CA ILE A 235 33.69 2.01 -11.75
C ILE A 235 32.62 2.93 -11.15
N GLY A 236 32.71 3.27 -9.88
CA GLY A 236 31.83 4.24 -9.22
C GLY A 236 31.91 5.63 -9.83
N LEU A 237 33.11 6.14 -10.16
CA LEU A 237 33.27 7.47 -10.78
C LEU A 237 32.69 7.54 -12.20
N PHE A 238 32.76 6.45 -12.98
CA PHE A 238 32.19 6.41 -14.34
C PHE A 238 30.70 6.02 -14.37
N ALA A 239 30.15 5.41 -13.32
CA ALA A 239 28.75 4.98 -13.25
C ALA A 239 27.70 6.07 -13.58
N PRO A 240 27.85 7.37 -13.21
CA PRO A 240 26.90 8.43 -13.58
C PRO A 240 26.77 8.69 -15.09
N LEU A 241 27.70 8.18 -15.91
CA LEU A 241 27.62 8.22 -17.38
C LEU A 241 26.64 7.18 -17.93
N TRP A 242 26.57 6.01 -17.30
CA TRP A 242 25.72 4.89 -17.75
C TRP A 242 24.40 4.77 -16.99
N MET A 243 24.29 5.33 -15.79
CA MET A 243 23.09 5.26 -14.95
C MET A 243 22.02 6.26 -15.44
N PRO A 244 20.85 5.78 -15.95
CA PRO A 244 19.75 6.66 -16.32
C PRO A 244 19.09 7.28 -15.08
N THR A 245 18.39 8.40 -15.21
CA THR A 245 17.74 9.07 -14.06
C THR A 245 16.33 8.56 -13.84
N ASN A 246 15.53 8.49 -14.91
CA ASN A 246 14.14 8.04 -14.92
C ASN A 246 13.80 7.50 -16.34
N PRO A 247 12.68 6.78 -16.55
CA PRO A 247 12.29 6.28 -17.88
C PRO A 247 12.05 7.39 -18.92
N ALA A 248 11.63 8.59 -18.48
CA ALA A 248 11.39 9.74 -19.37
C ALA A 248 12.68 10.30 -20.01
N THR A 249 13.82 10.21 -19.32
CA THR A 249 15.12 10.74 -19.74
C THR A 249 16.14 9.64 -20.10
N ALA A 250 15.67 8.40 -20.28
CA ALA A 250 16.52 7.26 -20.57
C ALA A 250 17.22 7.43 -21.94
N TYR A 251 18.54 7.65 -21.92
CA TYR A 251 19.35 7.93 -23.11
C TYR A 251 19.28 6.82 -24.18
N PHE A 252 19.09 5.57 -23.76
CA PHE A 252 19.03 4.41 -24.65
C PHE A 252 17.63 4.15 -25.26
N LEU A 253 16.58 4.82 -24.77
CA LEU A 253 15.23 4.74 -25.35
C LEU A 253 15.04 5.86 -26.37
N THR A 254 14.32 5.57 -27.46
CA THR A 254 13.78 6.55 -28.41
C THR A 254 12.55 7.25 -27.82
N ASP A 255 12.10 8.36 -28.40
CA ASP A 255 11.00 9.14 -27.80
C ASP A 255 9.66 8.39 -27.75
N ARG A 256 9.34 7.56 -28.76
CA ARG A 256 8.20 6.63 -28.70
C ARG A 256 8.37 5.60 -27.58
N GLU A 257 9.56 5.00 -27.44
CA GLU A 257 9.83 4.03 -26.37
C GLU A 257 9.80 4.68 -24.97
N ARG A 258 10.25 5.95 -24.83
CA ARG A 258 10.17 6.74 -23.59
C ARG A 258 8.72 7.03 -23.22
N ALA A 259 7.92 7.50 -24.17
CA ALA A 259 6.50 7.73 -23.98
C ALA A 259 5.78 6.46 -23.51
N ILE A 260 6.00 5.32 -24.18
CA ILE A 260 5.45 4.01 -23.76
C ILE A 260 5.99 3.60 -22.37
N ALA A 261 7.28 3.80 -22.09
CA ALA A 261 7.89 3.43 -20.81
C ALA A 261 7.41 4.26 -19.61
N VAL A 262 7.03 5.52 -19.84
CA VAL A 262 6.41 6.40 -18.83
C VAL A 262 4.92 6.06 -18.69
N GLU A 263 4.19 6.02 -19.80
CA GLU A 263 2.74 5.78 -19.82
C GLU A 263 2.38 4.40 -19.24
N ARG A 264 3.16 3.35 -19.52
CA ARG A 264 2.94 2.01 -18.93
C ARG A 264 3.05 2.01 -17.40
N LEU A 265 3.91 2.87 -16.83
CA LEU A 265 4.07 3.00 -15.38
C LEU A 265 2.99 3.89 -14.79
N GLN A 266 2.64 4.99 -15.47
CA GLN A 266 1.55 5.89 -15.06
C GLN A 266 0.17 5.19 -15.07
N ARG A 267 -0.11 4.34 -16.07
CA ARG A 267 -1.33 3.50 -16.10
C ARG A 267 -1.44 2.56 -14.90
N GLU A 268 -0.32 2.05 -14.36
CA GLU A 268 -0.31 1.23 -13.13
C GLU A 268 -0.35 2.08 -11.84
N HIS A 269 0.10 3.34 -11.90
CA HIS A 269 0.11 4.28 -10.76
C HIS A 269 -1.24 5.00 -10.52
N LYS A 270 -2.31 4.64 -11.25
CA LYS A 270 -3.68 5.19 -11.06
C LYS A 270 -4.37 4.81 -9.73
N SER A 271 -3.67 4.14 -8.81
CA SER A 271 -4.04 4.08 -7.39
C SER A 271 -2.97 4.83 -6.59
N ASP A 272 -3.35 5.82 -5.78
CA ASP A 272 -2.48 6.79 -5.09
C ASP A 272 -1.15 6.21 -4.60
N ALA A 273 -0.12 6.32 -5.45
CA ALA A 273 1.24 5.92 -5.09
C ALA A 273 1.90 6.94 -4.14
N ASN A 274 1.30 8.11 -3.99
CA ASN A 274 1.66 9.16 -3.05
C ASN A 274 0.83 9.13 -1.75
N GLU A 275 0.08 8.05 -1.50
CA GLU A 275 -0.54 7.81 -0.18
C GLU A 275 0.55 7.99 0.92
N PRO A 276 0.42 8.98 1.82
CA PRO A 276 1.45 9.21 2.82
C PRO A 276 1.46 8.07 3.82
N VAL A 277 2.65 7.60 4.19
CA VAL A 277 2.81 6.56 5.22
C VAL A 277 2.34 7.12 6.56
N SER A 278 1.14 6.70 6.97
CA SER A 278 0.55 7.03 8.28
C SER A 278 1.07 6.10 9.37
N LEU A 279 0.92 6.49 10.63
CA LEU A 279 1.22 5.60 11.76
C LEU A 279 0.29 4.37 11.80
N ASP A 280 -0.90 4.44 11.20
CA ASP A 280 -1.77 3.26 11.01
C ASP A 280 -1.13 2.25 10.06
N HIS A 281 -0.61 2.71 8.91
CA HIS A 281 0.08 1.86 7.94
C HIS A 281 1.31 1.19 8.57
N VAL A 282 2.02 1.88 9.47
CA VAL A 282 3.12 1.30 10.25
C VAL A 282 2.63 0.24 11.23
N LYS A 283 1.58 0.52 12.02
CA LYS A 283 1.00 -0.46 12.95
C LYS A 283 0.52 -1.72 12.21
N ARG A 284 -0.21 -1.56 11.11
CA ARG A 284 -0.71 -2.66 10.28
C ARG A 284 0.41 -3.48 9.65
N ALA A 285 1.49 -2.86 9.19
CA ALA A 285 2.63 -3.58 8.64
C ALA A 285 3.39 -4.39 9.71
N VAL A 286 3.64 -3.80 10.89
CA VAL A 286 4.48 -4.39 11.95
C VAL A 286 3.72 -5.45 12.77
N PHE A 287 2.44 -5.22 13.10
CA PHE A 287 1.63 -6.17 13.90
C PHE A 287 0.91 -7.23 13.05
N CYS A 288 1.09 -7.24 11.72
CA CYS A 288 0.60 -8.33 10.88
C CYS A 288 1.41 -9.61 11.13
N ILE A 289 0.75 -10.67 11.60
CA ILE A 289 1.39 -11.96 11.91
C ILE A 289 2.16 -12.53 10.72
N HIS A 290 1.65 -12.37 9.50
CA HIS A 290 2.32 -12.83 8.27
C HIS A 290 3.64 -12.10 8.03
N ASN A 291 3.65 -10.78 8.21
CA ASN A 291 4.86 -9.97 8.06
C ASN A 291 5.88 -10.28 9.16
N TYR A 292 5.42 -10.54 10.39
CA TYR A 292 6.28 -10.99 11.49
C TYR A 292 6.92 -12.36 11.20
N THR A 293 6.12 -13.34 10.75
CA THR A 293 6.59 -14.65 10.30
C THR A 293 7.63 -14.54 9.17
N CYS A 294 7.39 -13.69 8.18
CA CYS A 294 8.35 -13.49 7.08
C CYS A 294 9.60 -12.71 7.51
N ALA A 295 9.47 -11.70 8.38
CA ALA A 295 10.60 -10.96 8.94
C ALA A 295 11.52 -11.88 9.78
N PHE A 296 10.92 -12.73 10.62
CA PHE A 296 11.65 -13.70 11.41
C PHE A 296 12.25 -14.83 10.55
N GLY A 297 11.53 -15.32 9.52
CA GLY A 297 12.08 -16.22 8.51
C GLY A 297 13.30 -15.63 7.78
N PHE A 298 13.21 -14.37 7.34
CA PHE A 298 14.34 -13.66 6.74
C PHE A 298 15.52 -13.53 7.71
N PHE A 299 15.27 -13.15 8.97
CA PHE A 299 16.30 -13.07 10.03
C PHE A 299 17.07 -14.40 10.18
N LEU A 300 16.36 -15.52 10.27
CA LEU A 300 16.97 -16.85 10.40
C LEU A 300 17.83 -17.23 9.18
N ILE A 301 17.34 -16.92 7.97
CA ILE A 301 18.14 -17.12 6.74
C ILE A 301 19.37 -16.19 6.72
N ASN A 302 19.23 -14.94 7.14
CA ASN A 302 20.32 -13.96 7.06
C ASN A 302 21.45 -14.27 8.07
N ILE A 303 21.14 -14.88 9.22
CA ILE A 303 22.16 -15.45 10.12
C ILE A 303 23.07 -16.41 9.36
N THR A 304 22.47 -17.34 8.59
CA THR A 304 23.20 -18.30 7.77
C THR A 304 23.94 -17.63 6.63
N VAL A 305 23.27 -16.79 5.83
CA VAL A 305 23.87 -16.19 4.64
C VAL A 305 25.07 -15.30 5.00
N GLN A 306 24.96 -14.41 5.99
CA GLN A 306 26.08 -13.57 6.41
C GLN A 306 27.16 -14.37 7.12
N GLY A 307 26.79 -15.34 7.98
CA GLY A 307 27.73 -16.15 8.75
C GLY A 307 28.59 -17.01 7.84
N ILE A 308 27.98 -17.69 6.88
CA ILE A 308 28.71 -18.44 5.85
C ILE A 308 29.54 -17.50 4.97
N SER A 309 28.99 -16.35 4.52
CA SER A 309 29.73 -15.40 3.67
C SER A 309 31.04 -14.90 4.28
N VAL A 310 31.07 -14.65 5.59
CA VAL A 310 32.27 -14.16 6.29
C VAL A 310 33.21 -15.29 6.73
N PHE A 311 32.66 -16.41 7.24
CA PHE A 311 33.48 -17.44 7.88
C PHE A 311 33.85 -18.62 6.96
N MET A 312 33.29 -18.73 5.74
CA MET A 312 33.62 -19.80 4.78
C MET A 312 35.12 -20.05 4.62
N PRO A 313 36.00 -19.04 4.41
CA PRO A 313 37.41 -19.30 4.18
C PRO A 313 38.09 -19.87 5.44
N THR A 314 37.63 -19.46 6.63
CA THR A 314 38.12 -20.00 7.91
C THR A 314 37.66 -21.46 8.09
N ILE A 315 36.37 -21.75 7.85
CA ILE A 315 35.81 -23.11 7.94
C ILE A 315 36.53 -24.07 6.99
N LEU A 316 36.86 -23.65 5.78
CA LEU A 316 37.58 -24.47 4.79
C LEU A 316 39.08 -24.61 5.09
N ASN A 317 39.72 -23.58 5.67
CA ASN A 317 41.11 -23.68 6.14
C ASN A 317 41.23 -24.68 7.31
N ASP A 318 40.25 -24.69 8.20
CA ASP A 318 40.16 -25.60 9.35
C ASP A 318 39.85 -27.07 8.96
N LEU A 319 39.67 -27.36 7.66
CA LEU A 319 39.71 -28.72 7.10
C LEU A 319 41.15 -29.24 6.87
N GLY A 320 42.18 -28.48 7.28
CA GLY A 320 43.59 -28.81 7.08
C GLY A 320 44.11 -28.45 5.68
N TRP A 321 43.45 -27.51 4.99
CA TRP A 321 43.88 -27.01 3.68
C TRP A 321 44.70 -25.73 3.84
N THR A 322 45.60 -25.47 2.88
CA THR A 322 46.31 -24.18 2.83
C THR A 322 45.33 -23.03 2.56
N ALA A 323 45.61 -21.83 3.05
CA ALA A 323 44.73 -20.67 2.88
C ALA A 323 44.35 -20.44 1.39
N THR A 324 45.32 -20.51 0.48
CA THR A 324 45.09 -20.41 -0.98
C THR A 324 44.17 -21.50 -1.52
N LYS A 325 44.26 -22.75 -1.02
CA LYS A 325 43.35 -23.83 -1.40
C LYS A 325 41.95 -23.59 -0.82
N ALA A 326 41.84 -23.19 0.44
CA ALA A 326 40.57 -22.88 1.09
C ALA A 326 39.79 -21.77 0.36
N GLN A 327 40.50 -20.74 -0.13
CA GLN A 327 39.93 -19.63 -0.90
C GLN A 327 39.47 -20.05 -2.30
N LEU A 328 40.27 -20.85 -3.02
CA LEU A 328 39.85 -21.35 -4.32
C LEU A 328 38.67 -22.34 -4.20
N MET A 329 38.64 -23.15 -3.14
CA MET A 329 37.57 -24.12 -2.89
C MET A 329 36.28 -23.49 -2.36
N SER A 330 36.27 -22.22 -1.91
CA SER A 330 35.02 -21.52 -1.56
C SER A 330 34.22 -21.11 -2.80
N VAL A 331 34.87 -20.93 -3.95
CA VAL A 331 34.26 -20.43 -5.19
C VAL A 331 33.12 -21.32 -5.71
N PRO A 332 33.27 -22.66 -5.85
CA PRO A 332 32.22 -23.49 -6.46
C PRO A 332 30.89 -23.53 -5.66
N PRO A 333 30.88 -23.66 -4.32
CA PRO A 333 29.65 -23.52 -3.53
C PRO A 333 28.88 -22.21 -3.77
N TYR A 334 29.59 -21.07 -3.87
CA TYR A 334 28.95 -19.77 -4.14
C TYR A 334 28.37 -19.67 -5.56
N VAL A 335 29.02 -20.27 -6.56
CA VAL A 335 28.47 -20.35 -7.92
C VAL A 335 27.16 -21.17 -7.92
N VAL A 336 27.13 -22.29 -7.20
CA VAL A 336 25.91 -23.10 -7.03
C VAL A 336 24.82 -22.33 -6.27
N ALA A 337 25.17 -21.53 -5.26
CA ALA A 337 24.22 -20.68 -4.53
C ALA A 337 23.61 -19.56 -5.39
N CYS A 338 24.40 -18.97 -6.30
CA CYS A 338 23.90 -17.99 -7.26
C CYS A 338 22.92 -18.67 -8.24
N ALA A 339 23.30 -19.81 -8.81
CA ALA A 339 22.43 -20.57 -9.70
C ALA A 339 21.13 -21.05 -9.01
N SER A 340 21.21 -21.50 -7.75
CA SER A 340 20.02 -21.93 -7.00
C SER A 340 19.11 -20.75 -6.65
N ALA A 341 19.64 -19.62 -6.17
CA ALA A 341 18.86 -18.44 -5.84
C ALA A 341 18.07 -17.91 -7.04
N VAL A 342 18.71 -17.74 -8.21
CA VAL A 342 18.04 -17.29 -9.44
C VAL A 342 17.00 -18.32 -9.93
N THR A 343 17.35 -19.61 -9.91
CA THR A 343 16.43 -20.68 -10.35
C THR A 343 15.19 -20.77 -9.47
N VAL A 344 15.36 -20.71 -8.14
CA VAL A 344 14.26 -20.74 -7.18
C VAL A 344 13.39 -19.50 -7.31
N ALA A 345 13.97 -18.30 -7.43
CA ALA A 345 13.19 -17.08 -7.64
C ALA A 345 12.30 -17.20 -8.90
N TYR A 346 12.86 -17.63 -10.02
CA TYR A 346 12.13 -17.81 -11.27
C TYR A 346 11.00 -18.86 -11.18
N ILE A 347 11.27 -20.04 -10.59
CA ILE A 347 10.25 -21.10 -10.45
C ILE A 347 9.16 -20.69 -9.44
N SER A 348 9.56 -20.08 -8.32
CA SER A 348 8.67 -19.63 -7.24
C SER A 348 7.67 -18.57 -7.73
N ASP A 349 8.12 -17.61 -8.55
CA ASP A 349 7.23 -16.61 -9.15
C ASP A 349 6.33 -17.18 -10.25
N LYS A 350 6.84 -18.09 -11.09
CA LYS A 350 6.04 -18.75 -12.13
C LYS A 350 4.91 -19.62 -11.55
N THR A 351 5.17 -20.29 -10.43
CA THR A 351 4.21 -21.20 -9.78
C THR A 351 3.36 -20.54 -8.69
N ARG A 352 3.78 -19.38 -8.18
CA ARG A 352 3.16 -18.65 -7.06
C ARG A 352 3.11 -19.44 -5.74
N GLN A 353 3.86 -20.54 -5.60
CA GLN A 353 3.83 -21.46 -4.45
C GLN A 353 5.03 -21.27 -3.50
N ARG A 354 5.26 -20.03 -3.04
CA ARG A 354 6.53 -19.61 -2.40
C ARG A 354 6.94 -20.43 -1.17
N GLY A 355 6.00 -20.74 -0.27
CA GLY A 355 6.27 -21.52 0.95
C GLY A 355 6.84 -22.91 0.68
N ILE A 356 6.41 -23.58 -0.40
CA ILE A 356 6.89 -24.93 -0.76
C ILE A 356 8.37 -24.88 -1.18
N TYR A 357 8.77 -23.90 -2.00
CA TYR A 357 10.15 -23.75 -2.43
C TYR A 357 11.06 -23.28 -1.29
N LEU A 358 10.57 -22.39 -0.42
CA LEU A 358 11.28 -21.99 0.79
C LEU A 358 11.53 -23.19 1.72
N ALA A 359 10.50 -23.99 2.01
CA ALA A 359 10.64 -25.18 2.85
C ALA A 359 11.59 -26.22 2.23
N LEU A 360 11.48 -26.48 0.93
CA LEU A 360 12.31 -27.47 0.24
C LEU A 360 13.80 -27.08 0.21
N PHE A 361 14.12 -25.82 -0.07
CA PHE A 361 15.52 -25.38 -0.12
C PHE A 361 16.13 -25.17 1.28
N SER A 362 15.36 -24.65 2.25
CA SER A 362 15.82 -24.62 3.65
C SER A 362 16.05 -26.03 4.22
N LEU A 363 15.30 -27.06 3.80
CA LEU A 363 15.58 -28.45 4.17
C LEU A 363 16.93 -28.96 3.63
N ILE A 364 17.35 -28.54 2.44
CA ILE A 364 18.70 -28.84 1.92
C ILE A 364 19.77 -28.18 2.82
N ALA A 365 19.53 -26.94 3.27
CA ALA A 365 20.43 -26.28 4.23
C ALA A 365 20.45 -26.97 5.61
N VAL A 366 19.32 -27.49 6.10
CA VAL A 366 19.24 -28.32 7.31
C VAL A 366 20.12 -29.57 7.17
N ILE A 367 20.03 -30.28 6.05
CA ILE A 367 20.88 -31.46 5.78
C ILE A 367 22.36 -31.07 5.77
N GLY A 368 22.72 -29.97 5.09
CA GLY A 368 24.09 -29.43 5.08
C GLY A 368 24.62 -29.10 6.47
N PHE A 369 23.84 -28.40 7.31
CA PHE A 369 24.27 -28.08 8.67
C PHE A 369 24.31 -29.30 9.59
N ALA A 370 23.42 -30.27 9.43
CA ALA A 370 23.47 -31.53 10.18
C ALA A 370 24.78 -32.28 9.89
N ILE A 371 25.17 -32.40 8.61
CA ILE A 371 26.43 -33.02 8.23
C ILE A 371 27.63 -32.22 8.79
N LEU A 372 27.69 -30.89 8.59
CA LEU A 372 28.77 -30.05 9.14
C LEU A 372 28.91 -30.15 10.67
N ARG A 373 27.81 -30.43 11.37
CA ARG A 373 27.71 -30.49 12.82
C ARG A 373 28.11 -31.83 13.42
N PHE A 374 27.87 -32.95 12.74
CA PHE A 374 28.12 -34.30 13.26
C PHE A 374 29.31 -35.02 12.60
N GLU A 375 29.58 -34.73 11.33
CA GLU A 375 30.65 -35.40 10.58
C GLU A 375 32.04 -34.78 10.86
N THR A 376 33.08 -35.61 10.78
CA THR A 376 34.47 -35.19 10.97
C THR A 376 35.31 -35.27 9.68
N ASP A 377 34.91 -36.08 8.69
CA ASP A 377 35.63 -36.16 7.41
C ASP A 377 35.62 -34.83 6.63
N ALA A 378 36.79 -34.43 6.13
CA ALA A 378 36.98 -33.15 5.45
C ALA A 378 36.25 -33.06 4.10
N ASN A 379 36.16 -34.16 3.34
CA ASN A 379 35.49 -34.17 2.04
C ASN A 379 33.97 -34.16 2.21
N ILE A 380 33.45 -34.89 3.20
CA ILE A 380 32.01 -34.89 3.51
C ILE A 380 31.59 -33.53 4.08
N ARG A 381 32.39 -32.90 4.95
CA ARG A 381 32.15 -31.51 5.40
C ARG A 381 32.21 -30.52 4.23
N TYR A 382 33.08 -30.71 3.24
CA TYR A 382 33.10 -29.87 2.03
C TYR A 382 31.84 -30.06 1.16
N MET A 383 31.37 -31.30 0.96
CA MET A 383 30.09 -31.56 0.29
C MET A 383 28.93 -30.86 1.00
N ALA A 384 28.92 -30.88 2.34
CA ALA A 384 27.88 -30.26 3.15
C ALA A 384 27.80 -28.73 2.97
N VAL A 385 28.92 -28.07 2.66
CA VAL A 385 28.96 -26.64 2.30
C VAL A 385 28.15 -26.35 1.04
N PHE A 386 28.13 -27.23 0.03
CA PHE A 386 27.26 -27.05 -1.14
C PHE A 386 25.78 -27.10 -0.76
N PHE A 387 25.37 -28.00 0.14
CA PHE A 387 23.98 -28.09 0.59
C PHE A 387 23.56 -26.84 1.39
N VAL A 388 24.40 -26.36 2.30
CA VAL A 388 24.16 -25.11 3.04
C VAL A 388 24.00 -23.92 2.08
N THR A 389 24.93 -23.75 1.16
CA THR A 389 24.95 -22.58 0.24
C THR A 389 23.84 -22.65 -0.80
N ALA A 390 23.58 -23.82 -1.40
CA ALA A 390 22.48 -24.01 -2.33
C ALA A 390 21.10 -23.81 -1.69
N GLY A 391 20.93 -24.23 -0.43
CA GLY A 391 19.66 -24.20 0.28
C GLY A 391 19.31 -22.86 0.94
N ALA A 392 20.29 -22.16 1.53
CA ALA A 392 20.02 -20.95 2.33
C ALA A 392 19.88 -19.67 1.49
N PHE A 393 20.70 -19.49 0.46
CA PHE A 393 20.73 -18.24 -0.34
C PHE A 393 19.39 -17.89 -1.05
N PRO A 394 18.59 -18.85 -1.55
CA PRO A 394 17.24 -18.56 -2.04
C PRO A 394 16.27 -17.95 -1.00
N GLY A 395 16.51 -18.18 0.30
CA GLY A 395 15.55 -17.89 1.35
C GLY A 395 15.29 -16.39 1.58
N GLY A 396 16.33 -15.55 1.49
CA GLY A 396 16.23 -14.11 1.74
C GLY A 396 15.27 -13.43 0.76
N PRO A 397 15.51 -13.48 -0.56
CA PRO A 397 14.57 -13.00 -1.56
C PRO A 397 13.17 -13.59 -1.38
N GLY A 398 13.05 -14.89 -1.11
CA GLY A 398 11.76 -15.57 -0.99
C GLY A 398 10.89 -15.06 0.16
N PHE A 399 11.43 -14.91 1.38
CA PHE A 399 10.67 -14.39 2.53
C PHE A 399 10.28 -12.91 2.36
N LEU A 400 11.19 -12.07 1.84
CA LEU A 400 10.88 -10.66 1.55
C LEU A 400 9.75 -10.53 0.53
N SER A 401 9.83 -11.32 -0.56
CA SER A 401 8.77 -11.39 -1.58
C SER A 401 7.43 -11.82 -1.00
N TRP A 402 7.46 -12.84 -0.13
CA TRP A 402 6.25 -13.41 0.46
C TRP A 402 5.56 -12.44 1.43
N ALA A 403 6.32 -11.61 2.16
CA ALA A 403 5.76 -10.52 2.96
C ALA A 403 5.10 -9.43 2.08
N MET A 404 5.82 -8.93 1.08
CA MET A 404 5.34 -7.85 0.20
C MET A 404 4.06 -8.21 -0.57
N ASN A 405 3.92 -9.46 -1.02
CA ASN A 405 2.74 -9.90 -1.76
C ASN A 405 1.46 -10.02 -0.91
N ASN A 406 1.58 -10.21 0.42
CA ASN A 406 0.44 -10.37 1.32
C ASN A 406 0.10 -9.10 2.11
N SER A 407 0.91 -8.05 1.97
CA SER A 407 0.60 -6.73 2.56
C SER A 407 -0.39 -5.96 1.67
N ALA A 408 -1.53 -5.58 2.24
CA ALA A 408 -2.60 -4.86 1.54
C ALA A 408 -2.34 -3.34 1.51
N GLY A 409 -2.30 -2.74 0.32
CA GLY A 409 -2.11 -1.30 0.09
C GLY A 409 -0.66 -0.90 -0.27
N PRO A 410 -0.44 0.24 -0.97
CA PRO A 410 0.91 0.71 -1.30
C PRO A 410 1.74 1.06 -0.07
N SER A 411 1.21 1.87 0.86
CA SER A 411 1.94 2.31 2.05
C SER A 411 2.35 1.17 2.96
N VAL A 412 1.42 0.25 3.24
CA VAL A 412 1.68 -0.93 4.10
C VAL A 412 2.78 -1.79 3.48
N ARG A 413 2.77 -2.02 2.16
CA ARG A 413 3.84 -2.76 1.47
C ARG A 413 5.21 -2.10 1.58
N ALA A 414 5.29 -0.78 1.45
CA ALA A 414 6.54 -0.04 1.58
C ALA A 414 7.11 -0.15 3.01
N VAL A 415 6.25 -0.06 4.04
CA VAL A 415 6.69 -0.32 5.43
C VAL A 415 7.09 -1.77 5.62
N THR A 416 6.33 -2.74 5.10
CA THR A 416 6.65 -4.17 5.18
C THR A 416 8.03 -4.48 4.58
N SER A 417 8.36 -3.95 3.40
CA SER A 417 9.67 -4.20 2.80
C SER A 417 10.81 -3.67 3.66
N ALA A 418 10.67 -2.46 4.22
CA ALA A 418 11.67 -1.89 5.12
C ALA A 418 11.76 -2.66 6.44
N TYR A 419 10.63 -3.03 7.04
CA TYR A 419 10.55 -3.78 8.30
C TYR A 419 11.20 -5.16 8.20
N VAL A 420 10.86 -5.94 7.17
CA VAL A 420 11.41 -7.28 6.94
C VAL A 420 12.93 -7.23 6.72
N VAL A 421 13.42 -6.27 5.93
CA VAL A 421 14.87 -6.09 5.73
C VAL A 421 15.56 -5.64 7.01
N THR A 422 14.99 -4.68 7.76
CA THR A 422 15.56 -4.18 9.03
C THR A 422 15.72 -5.32 10.05
N ILE A 423 14.67 -6.12 10.28
CA ILE A 423 14.73 -7.30 11.15
C ILE A 423 15.72 -8.34 10.60
N GLY A 424 15.75 -8.51 9.28
CA GLY A 424 16.75 -9.32 8.59
C GLY A 424 18.19 -8.91 8.90
N THR A 425 18.51 -7.62 8.83
CA THR A 425 19.85 -7.03 9.07
C THR A 425 20.36 -7.32 10.49
N ILE A 426 19.48 -7.38 11.49
CA ILE A 426 19.84 -7.82 12.86
C ILE A 426 20.43 -9.24 12.86
N GLY A 427 19.96 -10.11 11.95
CA GLY A 427 20.53 -11.45 11.74
C GLY A 427 21.99 -11.42 11.31
N GLY A 428 22.45 -10.36 10.63
CA GLY A 428 23.85 -10.12 10.32
C GLY A 428 24.70 -9.87 11.57
N ILE A 429 24.17 -9.14 12.57
CA ILE A 429 24.84 -8.98 13.87
C ILE A 429 24.95 -10.33 14.59
N VAL A 430 23.89 -11.13 14.61
CA VAL A 430 23.94 -12.47 15.24
C VAL A 430 24.92 -13.39 14.50
N ALA A 431 24.98 -13.31 13.16
CA ALA A 431 25.90 -14.09 12.34
C ALA A 431 27.39 -13.88 12.71
N THR A 432 27.80 -12.66 13.07
CA THR A 432 29.19 -12.39 13.47
C THR A 432 29.58 -13.10 14.76
N TRP A 433 28.61 -13.58 15.55
CA TRP A 433 28.84 -14.32 16.80
C TRP A 433 28.58 -15.82 16.71
N THR A 434 28.10 -16.35 15.57
CA THR A 434 27.90 -17.81 15.43
C THR A 434 29.23 -18.57 15.39
N TYR A 435 30.27 -17.99 14.78
CA TYR A 435 31.59 -18.61 14.65
C TYR A 435 32.61 -17.88 15.53
N THR A 436 32.99 -18.51 16.66
CA THR A 436 33.93 -17.94 17.64
C THR A 436 35.21 -18.77 17.75
N PHE A 437 36.30 -18.13 18.18
CA PHE A 437 37.60 -18.79 18.32
C PHE A 437 37.62 -19.94 19.33
N LYS A 438 36.72 -19.93 20.33
CA LYS A 438 36.61 -20.98 21.36
C LYS A 438 36.02 -22.30 20.84
N ASP A 439 35.32 -22.24 19.72
CA ASP A 439 34.58 -23.36 19.13
C ASP A 439 35.31 -23.92 17.88
N ALA A 440 36.37 -23.25 17.42
CA ALA A 440 37.24 -23.72 16.35
C ALA A 440 37.97 -25.02 16.75
N PRO A 441 38.26 -25.95 15.82
CA PRO A 441 37.95 -25.94 14.38
C PRO A 441 36.60 -26.62 14.01
N LYS A 442 35.83 -27.08 15.01
CA LYS A 442 34.62 -27.88 14.80
C LYS A 442 33.34 -27.05 14.70
N TYR A 443 33.33 -25.84 15.29
CA TYR A 443 32.23 -24.88 15.27
C TYR A 443 30.86 -25.49 15.64
N PHE A 444 30.85 -26.28 16.72
CA PHE A 444 29.69 -27.02 17.20
C PHE A 444 28.50 -26.09 17.48
N VAL A 445 28.73 -24.97 18.18
CA VAL A 445 27.70 -23.99 18.53
C VAL A 445 27.23 -23.26 17.27
N GLY A 446 28.17 -22.83 16.43
CA GLY A 446 27.85 -22.12 15.18
C GLY A 446 27.01 -22.94 14.20
N HIS A 447 27.38 -24.20 13.98
CA HIS A 447 26.59 -25.11 13.15
C HIS A 447 25.26 -25.49 13.82
N THR A 448 25.17 -25.56 15.15
CA THR A 448 23.90 -25.83 15.86
C THR A 448 22.92 -24.66 15.75
N ILE A 449 23.36 -23.41 15.93
CA ILE A 449 22.52 -22.21 15.78
C ILE A 449 21.92 -22.16 14.37
N ASN A 450 22.75 -22.40 13.35
CA ASN A 450 22.30 -22.41 11.96
C ASN A 450 21.39 -23.60 11.64
N LEU A 451 21.67 -24.80 12.16
CA LEU A 451 20.80 -25.97 12.01
C LEU A 451 19.39 -25.71 12.56
N VAL A 452 19.30 -25.16 13.78
CA VAL A 452 18.03 -24.80 14.42
C VAL A 452 17.34 -23.68 13.64
N GLY A 453 18.08 -22.65 13.21
CA GLY A 453 17.53 -21.54 12.43
C GLY A 453 16.95 -21.97 11.09
N GLN A 454 17.64 -22.83 10.34
CA GLN A 454 17.12 -23.39 9.09
C GLN A 454 15.93 -24.34 9.33
N SER A 455 15.96 -25.14 10.40
CA SER A 455 14.82 -26.00 10.77
C SER A 455 13.57 -25.20 11.12
N LEU A 456 13.74 -24.09 11.84
CA LEU A 456 12.65 -23.16 12.17
C LEU A 456 12.17 -22.39 10.92
N ALA A 457 13.06 -22.03 10.00
CA ALA A 457 12.67 -21.47 8.70
C ALA A 457 11.84 -22.46 7.86
N VAL A 458 12.13 -23.77 7.90
CA VAL A 458 11.27 -24.80 7.29
C VAL A 458 9.89 -24.82 7.96
N LEU A 459 9.81 -24.83 9.30
CA LEU A 459 8.53 -24.81 10.02
C LEU A 459 7.69 -23.58 9.68
N LEU A 460 8.29 -22.39 9.64
CA LEU A 460 7.62 -21.13 9.27
C LEU A 460 7.18 -21.14 7.79
N ALA A 461 7.98 -21.70 6.88
CA ALA A 461 7.62 -21.84 5.47
C ALA A 461 6.50 -22.89 5.22
N VAL A 462 6.33 -23.84 6.15
CA VAL A 462 5.24 -24.82 6.16
C VAL A 462 3.99 -24.30 6.89
N PHE A 463 4.10 -23.29 7.76
CA PHE A 463 2.95 -22.64 8.41
C PHE A 463 2.25 -21.62 7.50
N GLY A 464 1.52 -22.16 6.52
CA GLY A 464 0.54 -21.47 5.67
C GLY A 464 -0.56 -22.45 5.26
N ILE A 465 -1.24 -22.99 6.28
CA ILE A 465 -1.85 -24.32 6.24
C ILE A 465 -3.36 -24.23 5.92
N LEU A 466 -3.77 -24.90 4.83
CA LEU A 466 -5.14 -25.37 4.69
C LEU A 466 -5.28 -26.68 5.49
N ARG A 467 -6.01 -26.66 6.60
CA ARG A 467 -6.35 -27.89 7.34
C ARG A 467 -7.50 -28.60 6.63
N LEU A 468 -7.38 -29.90 6.40
CA LEU A 468 -8.44 -30.76 5.87
C LEU A 468 -8.66 -31.93 6.83
N LEU A 469 -9.91 -32.34 6.99
CA LEU A 469 -10.29 -33.50 7.79
C LEU A 469 -10.12 -34.78 6.96
N ASN A 470 -9.40 -35.77 7.48
CA ASN A 470 -9.28 -37.09 6.84
C ASN A 470 -10.62 -37.84 6.92
N THR A 471 -11.19 -38.27 5.80
CA THR A 471 -12.54 -38.87 5.77
C THR A 471 -12.62 -40.25 6.42
N ARG A 472 -11.48 -40.95 6.58
CA ARG A 472 -11.41 -42.24 7.27
C ARG A 472 -11.13 -42.05 8.77
N THR A 473 -10.01 -41.44 9.11
CA THR A 473 -9.55 -41.33 10.51
C THR A 473 -10.28 -40.24 11.30
N LYS A 474 -10.83 -39.23 10.63
CA LYS A 474 -11.45 -38.01 11.21
C LYS A 474 -10.45 -37.16 11.99
N GLU A 475 -9.16 -37.30 11.68
CA GLU A 475 -8.09 -36.44 12.19
C GLU A 475 -7.88 -35.27 11.23
N LEU A 476 -7.55 -34.11 11.78
CA LEU A 476 -7.15 -32.94 10.99
C LEU A 476 -5.73 -33.14 10.46
N GLN A 477 -5.55 -32.95 9.16
CA GLN A 477 -4.26 -32.99 8.50
C GLN A 477 -3.97 -31.64 7.83
N SER A 478 -2.73 -31.18 7.99
CA SER A 478 -2.27 -29.87 7.56
C SER A 478 -1.67 -29.94 6.16
N PHE A 479 -2.18 -29.14 5.22
CA PHE A 479 -1.71 -29.15 3.84
C PHE A 479 -1.31 -27.77 3.31
N ASN A 480 -0.17 -27.75 2.62
CA ASN A 480 0.24 -26.61 1.81
C ASN A 480 -0.46 -26.67 0.44
N HIS A 481 -0.83 -25.49 -0.05
CA HIS A 481 -1.85 -25.25 -1.07
C HIS A 481 -1.85 -26.15 -2.34
N HIS A 482 -3.07 -26.43 -2.84
CA HIS A 482 -3.43 -26.56 -4.27
C HIS A 482 -3.13 -27.83 -5.09
N ARG A 483 -2.79 -29.00 -4.50
CA ARG A 483 -2.69 -30.26 -5.28
C ARG A 483 -3.47 -31.47 -4.80
N ILE A 484 -4.17 -31.36 -3.68
CA ILE A 484 -4.93 -32.48 -3.10
C ILE A 484 -6.40 -32.36 -3.53
N PRO A 485 -7.02 -33.42 -4.09
CA PRO A 485 -8.46 -33.44 -4.32
C PRO A 485 -9.19 -33.54 -2.98
N TYR A 486 -10.07 -32.58 -2.69
CA TYR A 486 -10.89 -32.56 -1.49
C TYR A 486 -12.33 -32.18 -1.81
N ALA A 487 -13.24 -32.71 -0.98
CA ALA A 487 -14.62 -32.26 -0.91
C ALA A 487 -14.74 -31.09 0.08
N ILE A 488 -15.81 -30.30 -0.03
CA ILE A 488 -16.13 -29.24 0.94
C ILE A 488 -17.56 -29.39 1.45
N LEU A 489 -17.78 -29.12 2.74
CA LEU A 489 -19.11 -29.10 3.33
C LEU A 489 -19.63 -27.67 3.41
N SER A 490 -20.79 -27.44 2.80
CA SER A 490 -21.64 -26.27 3.04
C SER A 490 -22.81 -26.68 3.94
N HIS A 491 -23.05 -25.95 5.03
CA HIS A 491 -24.13 -26.26 5.96
C HIS A 491 -24.63 -25.03 6.72
N THR A 492 -25.75 -25.18 7.42
CA THR A 492 -26.15 -24.27 8.50
C THR A 492 -25.78 -24.86 9.85
N TRP A 493 -25.13 -24.09 10.73
CA TRP A 493 -24.79 -24.56 12.08
C TRP A 493 -26.05 -24.88 12.90
N GLY A 494 -26.02 -25.99 13.63
CA GLY A 494 -27.01 -26.42 14.61
C GLY A 494 -26.50 -26.26 16.05
N ALA A 495 -27.13 -26.97 16.98
CA ALA A 495 -26.63 -27.11 18.34
C ALA A 495 -25.42 -28.07 18.38
N GLU A 496 -24.44 -27.76 19.24
CA GLU A 496 -23.27 -28.62 19.51
C GLU A 496 -22.49 -29.04 18.24
N GLU A 497 -22.20 -28.08 17.36
CA GLU A 497 -21.26 -28.28 16.26
C GLU A 497 -19.87 -28.66 16.78
N VAL A 498 -19.24 -29.66 16.15
CA VAL A 498 -17.86 -30.04 16.48
C VAL A 498 -16.92 -28.93 16.02
N SER A 499 -16.22 -28.31 16.98
CA SER A 499 -15.21 -27.29 16.69
C SER A 499 -13.81 -27.90 16.48
N TYR A 500 -12.87 -27.06 16.06
CA TYR A 500 -11.45 -27.40 15.96
C TYR A 500 -10.88 -27.93 17.31
N GLN A 501 -11.25 -27.29 18.42
CA GLN A 501 -10.78 -27.65 19.76
C GLN A 501 -11.39 -28.99 20.24
N ASP A 502 -12.61 -29.32 19.79
CA ASP A 502 -13.28 -30.58 20.15
C ASP A 502 -12.66 -31.78 19.43
N LEU A 503 -12.22 -31.61 18.17
CA LEU A 503 -11.46 -32.65 17.47
C LEU A 503 -10.08 -32.88 18.11
N ILE A 504 -9.33 -31.81 18.41
CA ILE A 504 -7.98 -31.92 18.99
C ILE A 504 -8.02 -32.50 20.40
N SER A 505 -9.02 -32.15 21.21
CA SER A 505 -9.19 -32.72 22.56
C SER A 505 -9.80 -34.13 22.57
N GLY A 506 -10.14 -34.69 21.39
CA GLY A 506 -10.79 -36.00 21.27
C GLY A 506 -12.24 -36.04 21.78
N LYS A 507 -12.81 -34.91 22.17
CA LYS A 507 -14.18 -34.79 22.73
C LYS A 507 -15.26 -34.71 21.65
N GLY A 508 -14.88 -34.42 20.41
CA GLY A 508 -15.81 -34.20 19.30
C GLY A 508 -16.85 -35.33 19.12
N SER A 509 -16.49 -36.59 19.39
CA SER A 509 -17.42 -37.73 19.29
C SER A 509 -18.53 -37.77 20.34
N GLN A 510 -18.50 -36.88 21.34
CA GLN A 510 -19.50 -36.77 22.41
C GLN A 510 -20.58 -35.70 22.11
N LEU A 511 -20.35 -34.87 21.09
CA LEU A 511 -21.24 -33.76 20.72
C LEU A 511 -22.31 -34.21 19.71
N PHE A 512 -23.51 -33.65 19.81
CA PHE A 512 -24.61 -33.98 18.88
C PHE A 512 -24.25 -33.71 17.40
N GLY A 513 -23.49 -32.64 17.10
CA GLY A 513 -23.06 -32.32 15.74
C GLY A 513 -22.10 -33.32 15.09
N TYR A 514 -21.57 -34.30 15.84
CA TYR A 514 -20.64 -35.30 15.32
C TYR A 514 -21.27 -36.24 14.29
N GLU A 515 -22.55 -36.57 14.41
CA GLU A 515 -23.25 -37.41 13.42
C GLU A 515 -23.23 -36.77 12.04
N LYS A 516 -23.44 -35.44 11.97
CA LYS A 516 -23.36 -34.68 10.72
C LYS A 516 -21.93 -34.68 10.14
N LEU A 517 -20.91 -34.46 10.98
CA LEU A 517 -19.50 -34.53 10.55
C LEU A 517 -19.13 -35.93 10.04
N ALA A 518 -19.54 -36.99 10.74
CA ALA A 518 -19.31 -38.37 10.34
C ALA A 518 -20.05 -38.73 9.04
N GLY A 519 -21.28 -38.25 8.86
CA GLY A 519 -22.04 -38.38 7.62
C GLY A 519 -21.38 -37.68 6.43
N ALA A 520 -20.87 -36.46 6.63
CA ALA A 520 -20.12 -35.72 5.63
C ALA A 520 -18.86 -36.47 5.18
N CYS A 521 -18.07 -36.98 6.14
CA CYS A 521 -16.92 -37.83 5.87
C CYS A 521 -17.29 -39.11 5.11
N LYS A 522 -18.41 -39.76 5.48
CA LYS A 522 -18.90 -40.98 4.83
C LYS A 522 -19.33 -40.73 3.38
N LYS A 523 -20.05 -39.65 3.10
CA LYS A 523 -20.45 -39.26 1.73
C LYS A 523 -19.23 -38.88 0.89
N ALA A 524 -18.33 -38.06 1.42
CA ALA A 524 -17.07 -37.73 0.75
C ALA A 524 -16.25 -38.99 0.42
N LEU A 525 -16.11 -39.94 1.35
CA LEU A 525 -15.38 -41.19 1.13
C LEU A 525 -16.06 -42.10 0.09
N ALA A 526 -17.40 -42.15 0.06
CA ALA A 526 -18.15 -42.92 -0.94
C ALA A 526 -17.95 -42.37 -2.36
N ASP A 527 -17.86 -41.05 -2.49
CA ASP A 527 -17.60 -40.35 -3.76
C ASP A 527 -16.09 -40.29 -4.10
N GLY A 528 -15.23 -40.99 -3.34
CA GLY A 528 -13.80 -41.16 -3.63
C GLY A 528 -12.84 -40.18 -2.94
N PHE A 529 -13.33 -39.28 -2.09
CA PHE A 529 -12.51 -38.25 -1.43
C PHE A 529 -11.90 -38.73 -0.12
N HIS A 530 -10.58 -38.64 -0.01
CA HIS A 530 -9.84 -38.89 1.23
C HIS A 530 -9.86 -37.72 2.22
N TYR A 531 -10.23 -36.53 1.74
CA TYR A 531 -10.17 -35.28 2.49
C TYR A 531 -11.44 -34.47 2.29
N ILE A 532 -11.92 -33.88 3.39
CA ILE A 532 -13.04 -32.93 3.39
C ILE A 532 -12.67 -31.68 4.19
N TRP A 533 -13.04 -30.50 3.69
CA TRP A 533 -12.97 -29.24 4.45
C TRP A 533 -14.33 -28.93 5.08
N ILE A 534 -14.32 -28.50 6.34
CA ILE A 534 -15.51 -28.12 7.11
C ILE A 534 -15.16 -26.89 7.96
N ASP A 535 -15.91 -25.80 7.81
CA ASP A 535 -15.65 -24.50 8.45
C ASP A 535 -15.71 -24.54 9.98
N THR A 536 -16.50 -25.45 10.58
CA THR A 536 -16.61 -25.58 12.03
C THR A 536 -15.34 -26.10 12.69
N CYS A 537 -14.62 -27.02 12.03
CA CYS A 537 -13.52 -27.75 12.63
C CYS A 537 -12.17 -27.64 11.90
N CYS A 538 -12.12 -27.11 10.67
CA CYS A 538 -10.88 -26.87 9.94
C CYS A 538 -10.28 -25.47 10.20
N ILE A 539 -11.04 -24.55 10.81
CA ILE A 539 -10.60 -23.20 11.21
C ILE A 539 -10.51 -23.14 12.74
N ASP A 540 -9.39 -22.69 13.29
CA ASP A 540 -9.27 -22.32 14.70
C ASP A 540 -9.85 -20.92 14.94
N LYS A 541 -11.15 -20.88 15.27
CA LYS A 541 -11.90 -19.66 15.55
C LYS A 541 -11.45 -18.94 16.82
N THR A 542 -10.55 -19.52 17.63
CA THR A 542 -9.94 -18.83 18.79
C THR A 542 -8.82 -17.88 18.36
N SER A 543 -8.22 -18.10 17.19
CA SER A 543 -7.23 -17.23 16.59
C SER A 543 -7.90 -16.19 15.68
N SER A 544 -7.94 -14.93 16.11
CA SER A 544 -8.51 -13.83 15.32
C SER A 544 -7.80 -13.59 13.98
N SER A 545 -6.48 -13.88 13.93
CA SER A 545 -5.69 -13.80 12.70
C SER A 545 -6.04 -14.94 11.74
N GLU A 546 -6.12 -16.19 12.23
CA GLU A 546 -6.52 -17.33 11.39
C GLU A 546 -7.95 -17.20 10.89
N LEU A 547 -8.87 -16.72 11.74
CA LEU A 547 -10.26 -16.43 11.35
C LEU A 547 -10.35 -15.38 10.23
N THR A 548 -9.53 -14.33 10.31
CA THR A 548 -9.47 -13.26 9.30
C THR A 548 -8.90 -13.77 7.97
N GLU A 549 -7.82 -14.55 8.02
CA GLU A 549 -7.23 -15.20 6.85
C GLU A 549 -8.21 -16.19 6.21
N ALA A 550 -8.90 -16.98 7.03
CA ALA A 550 -9.85 -17.98 6.61
C ALA A 550 -11.07 -17.39 5.89
N ILE A 551 -11.65 -16.30 6.42
CA ILE A 551 -12.80 -15.63 5.79
C ILE A 551 -12.40 -14.99 4.46
N ASN A 552 -11.24 -14.32 4.38
CA ASN A 552 -10.72 -13.78 3.11
C ASN A 552 -10.33 -14.90 2.11
N SER A 553 -10.03 -16.12 2.59
CA SER A 553 -9.67 -17.28 1.75
C SER A 553 -10.84 -18.20 1.40
N MET A 554 -11.99 -18.05 2.07
CA MET A 554 -13.12 -18.98 2.00
C MET A 554 -13.62 -19.19 0.57
N TRP A 555 -13.75 -18.11 -0.21
CA TRP A 555 -14.10 -18.18 -1.63
C TRP A 555 -13.17 -19.07 -2.46
N ALA A 556 -11.86 -18.94 -2.24
CA ALA A 556 -10.87 -19.77 -2.93
C ALA A 556 -11.02 -21.24 -2.53
N TRP A 557 -11.26 -21.53 -1.24
CA TRP A 557 -11.47 -22.90 -0.76
C TRP A 557 -12.73 -23.54 -1.36
N TYR A 558 -13.85 -22.83 -1.45
CA TYR A 558 -15.06 -23.33 -2.12
C TYR A 558 -14.87 -23.46 -3.64
N ARG A 559 -14.17 -22.53 -4.29
CA ARG A 559 -13.88 -22.58 -5.73
C ARG A 559 -12.93 -23.71 -6.13
N HIS A 560 -12.01 -24.10 -5.26
CA HIS A 560 -11.00 -25.13 -5.54
C HIS A 560 -11.36 -26.54 -5.04
N ALA A 561 -12.42 -26.68 -4.24
CA ALA A 561 -13.00 -27.97 -3.92
C ALA A 561 -13.57 -28.63 -5.19
N GLN A 562 -13.37 -29.94 -5.36
CA GLN A 562 -13.88 -30.66 -6.53
C GLN A 562 -15.40 -30.90 -6.45
N ILE A 563 -15.93 -30.95 -5.22
CA ILE A 563 -17.34 -31.15 -4.93
C ILE A 563 -17.70 -30.41 -3.63
N CYS A 564 -18.83 -29.73 -3.64
CA CYS A 564 -19.44 -29.11 -2.46
C CYS A 564 -20.72 -29.86 -2.10
N TYR A 565 -20.81 -30.39 -0.87
CA TYR A 565 -22.06 -30.95 -0.34
C TYR A 565 -22.81 -29.86 0.41
N ALA A 566 -23.98 -29.46 -0.09
CA ALA A 566 -24.91 -28.59 0.62
C ALA A 566 -25.83 -29.45 1.49
N TYR A 567 -25.55 -29.54 2.79
CA TYR A 567 -26.34 -30.33 3.73
C TYR A 567 -27.55 -29.52 4.26
N LEU A 568 -28.75 -29.99 3.88
CA LEU A 568 -30.02 -29.35 4.21
C LEU A 568 -30.63 -30.01 5.46
N SER A 569 -30.33 -29.44 6.63
CA SER A 569 -30.72 -29.97 7.96
C SER A 569 -32.24 -30.04 8.22
N ASP A 570 -33.04 -29.41 7.38
CA ASP A 570 -34.49 -29.24 7.50
C ASP A 570 -35.28 -29.98 6.38
N VAL A 571 -34.59 -30.60 5.42
CA VAL A 571 -35.23 -31.38 4.35
C VAL A 571 -35.19 -32.88 4.70
N ARG A 572 -36.35 -33.54 4.67
CA ARG A 572 -36.51 -34.97 5.01
C ARG A 572 -36.82 -35.83 3.79
N SER A 573 -37.41 -35.22 2.77
CA SER A 573 -37.78 -35.86 1.52
C SER A 573 -36.55 -36.27 0.71
N ASP A 574 -36.65 -37.41 0.02
CA ASP A 574 -35.58 -37.94 -0.85
C ASP A 574 -35.69 -37.39 -2.30
N SER A 575 -36.64 -36.48 -2.58
CA SER A 575 -36.80 -35.76 -3.86
C SER A 575 -37.36 -34.35 -3.62
N ALA A 576 -36.86 -33.36 -4.35
CA ALA A 576 -37.26 -31.95 -4.25
C ALA A 576 -38.15 -31.47 -5.41
N HIS A 577 -38.53 -32.34 -6.35
CA HIS A 577 -39.20 -31.89 -7.58
C HIS A 577 -40.73 -31.74 -7.44
N LEU A 578 -41.37 -32.46 -6.51
CA LEU A 578 -42.84 -32.53 -6.40
C LEU A 578 -43.31 -32.62 -4.93
N GLY A 579 -44.57 -32.24 -4.70
CA GLY A 579 -45.28 -32.47 -3.45
C GLY A 579 -44.63 -31.81 -2.23
N GLN A 580 -44.51 -32.57 -1.14
CA GLN A 580 -43.98 -32.10 0.14
C GLN A 580 -42.47 -31.76 0.05
N GLY A 581 -41.68 -32.55 -0.69
CA GLY A 581 -40.24 -32.33 -0.80
C GLY A 581 -39.86 -31.04 -1.54
N TYR A 582 -40.67 -30.61 -2.51
CA TYR A 582 -40.52 -29.30 -3.14
C TYR A 582 -40.71 -28.16 -2.13
N LYS A 583 -41.69 -28.28 -1.22
CA LYS A 583 -41.91 -27.29 -0.14
C LYS A 583 -40.75 -27.26 0.85
N GLU A 584 -40.33 -28.43 1.33
CA GLU A 584 -39.19 -28.56 2.25
C GLU A 584 -37.92 -27.94 1.67
N PHE A 585 -37.59 -28.26 0.41
CA PHE A 585 -36.40 -27.71 -0.26
C PHE A 585 -36.49 -26.19 -0.47
N THR A 586 -37.60 -25.68 -0.98
CA THR A 586 -37.78 -24.25 -1.26
C THR A 586 -37.84 -23.38 0.01
N GLN A 587 -38.21 -23.96 1.15
CA GLN A 587 -38.27 -23.28 2.45
C GLN A 587 -37.03 -23.53 3.33
N SER A 588 -36.01 -24.24 2.83
CA SER A 588 -34.83 -24.56 3.62
C SER A 588 -34.05 -23.31 4.06
N ARG A 589 -33.72 -23.27 5.36
CA ARG A 589 -32.87 -22.27 6.02
C ARG A 589 -31.51 -22.12 5.34
N TRP A 590 -31.05 -23.13 4.61
CA TRP A 590 -29.80 -23.03 3.85
C TRP A 590 -29.86 -21.91 2.80
N PHE A 591 -31.01 -21.68 2.15
CA PHE A 591 -31.15 -20.60 1.17
C PHE A 591 -31.24 -19.21 1.80
N THR A 592 -31.64 -19.11 3.06
CA THR A 592 -31.79 -17.83 3.77
C THR A 592 -30.56 -17.44 4.60
N ARG A 593 -29.51 -18.27 4.67
CA ARG A 593 -28.25 -17.93 5.37
C ARG A 593 -27.36 -17.04 4.48
N GLY A 594 -26.70 -16.02 5.04
CA GLY A 594 -25.77 -15.15 4.29
C GLY A 594 -24.60 -15.92 3.66
N TRP A 595 -23.79 -16.58 4.50
CA TRP A 595 -22.58 -17.34 4.12
C TRP A 595 -22.79 -18.35 2.98
N THR A 596 -23.93 -19.04 2.92
CA THR A 596 -24.21 -20.05 1.90
C THR A 596 -24.37 -19.49 0.48
N LEU A 597 -24.43 -18.16 0.29
CA LEU A 597 -24.46 -17.54 -1.04
C LEU A 597 -23.16 -17.80 -1.82
N GLN A 598 -22.01 -17.52 -1.20
CA GLN A 598 -20.72 -17.83 -1.83
C GLN A 598 -20.48 -19.34 -1.93
N GLU A 599 -21.01 -20.12 -1.00
CA GLU A 599 -20.91 -21.59 -1.00
C GLU A 599 -21.74 -22.25 -2.14
N LEU A 600 -22.80 -21.57 -2.60
CA LEU A 600 -23.57 -21.95 -3.79
C LEU A 600 -22.89 -21.53 -5.11
N ILE A 601 -22.24 -20.36 -5.10
CA ILE A 601 -21.76 -19.68 -6.32
C ILE A 601 -20.32 -20.11 -6.66
N ALA A 602 -19.41 -20.13 -5.69
CA ALA A 602 -17.97 -20.32 -5.91
C ALA A 602 -17.59 -21.73 -6.42
N PRO A 603 -18.15 -22.84 -5.92
CA PRO A 603 -17.81 -24.17 -6.43
C PRO A 603 -18.29 -24.39 -7.87
N SER A 604 -17.58 -25.24 -8.62
CA SER A 604 -18.04 -25.73 -9.93
C SER A 604 -19.19 -26.74 -9.80
N ASN A 605 -19.14 -27.60 -8.78
CA ASN A 605 -20.12 -28.66 -8.52
C ASN A 605 -20.67 -28.56 -7.09
N VAL A 606 -21.99 -28.46 -6.96
CA VAL A 606 -22.71 -28.46 -5.67
C VAL A 606 -23.80 -29.51 -5.72
N ILE A 607 -23.79 -30.43 -4.75
CA ILE A 607 -24.81 -31.47 -4.55
C ILE A 607 -25.63 -31.15 -3.31
N PHE A 608 -26.95 -31.18 -3.42
CA PHE A 608 -27.87 -30.99 -2.30
C PHE A 608 -28.17 -32.33 -1.62
N CYS A 609 -27.87 -32.42 -0.32
CA CYS A 609 -28.08 -33.61 0.50
C CYS A 609 -29.17 -33.35 1.55
N ASN A 610 -30.11 -34.28 1.72
CA ASN A 610 -31.09 -34.21 2.80
C ASN A 610 -30.51 -34.65 4.14
N THR A 611 -31.34 -34.61 5.19
CA THR A 611 -30.97 -35.04 6.56
C THR A 611 -30.40 -36.46 6.69
N LYS A 612 -30.65 -37.36 5.71
CA LYS A 612 -30.11 -38.72 5.67
C LYS A 612 -28.85 -38.87 4.81
N TRP A 613 -28.29 -37.77 4.30
CA TRP A 613 -27.23 -37.74 3.28
C TRP A 613 -27.61 -38.36 1.94
N VAL A 614 -28.91 -38.44 1.63
CA VAL A 614 -29.40 -38.81 0.30
C VAL A 614 -29.30 -37.59 -0.62
N GLU A 615 -28.73 -37.78 -1.80
CA GLU A 615 -28.67 -36.77 -2.85
C GLU A 615 -30.06 -36.50 -3.40
N ILE A 616 -30.51 -35.25 -3.28
CA ILE A 616 -31.82 -34.79 -3.76
C ILE A 616 -31.72 -34.27 -5.21
N GLY A 617 -30.52 -33.82 -5.59
CA GLY A 617 -30.20 -33.22 -6.88
C GLY A 617 -28.93 -32.37 -6.78
N ASN A 618 -28.52 -31.77 -7.90
CA ASN A 618 -27.34 -30.93 -7.98
C ASN A 618 -27.67 -29.56 -8.57
N ARG A 619 -26.72 -28.63 -8.51
CA ARG A 619 -26.92 -27.24 -8.95
C ARG A 619 -27.38 -27.09 -10.40
N GLU A 620 -26.94 -27.98 -11.30
CA GLU A 620 -27.32 -27.94 -12.71
C GLU A 620 -28.74 -28.49 -12.92
N SER A 621 -29.05 -29.66 -12.33
CA SER A 621 -30.38 -30.28 -12.46
C SER A 621 -31.48 -29.49 -11.75
N MET A 622 -31.12 -28.71 -10.72
CA MET A 622 -32.06 -27.91 -9.92
C MET A 622 -32.06 -26.41 -10.26
N ARG A 623 -31.33 -25.96 -11.29
CA ARG A 623 -31.12 -24.54 -11.62
C ARG A 623 -32.39 -23.69 -11.70
N ASP A 624 -33.49 -24.22 -12.25
CA ASP A 624 -34.76 -23.50 -12.39
C ASP A 624 -35.52 -23.36 -11.06
N ILE A 625 -35.26 -24.24 -10.08
CA ILE A 625 -35.81 -24.14 -8.71
C ILE A 625 -34.90 -23.21 -7.89
N VAL A 626 -33.58 -23.45 -7.91
CA VAL A 626 -32.58 -22.64 -7.19
C VAL A 626 -32.61 -21.18 -7.64
N GLY A 627 -32.71 -20.91 -8.95
CA GLY A 627 -32.82 -19.54 -9.47
C GLY A 627 -34.09 -18.82 -9.01
N LYS A 628 -35.23 -19.53 -8.91
CA LYS A 628 -36.48 -18.96 -8.36
C LYS A 628 -36.37 -18.62 -6.87
N ILE A 629 -35.67 -19.45 -6.08
CA ILE A 629 -35.47 -19.21 -4.64
C ILE A 629 -34.50 -18.04 -4.42
N THR A 630 -33.40 -18.00 -5.18
CA THR A 630 -32.26 -17.10 -4.91
C THR A 630 -32.24 -15.80 -5.70
N GLY A 631 -33.07 -15.67 -6.74
CA GLY A 631 -32.99 -14.56 -7.70
C GLY A 631 -31.77 -14.63 -8.64
N ILE A 632 -30.97 -15.70 -8.57
CA ILE A 632 -29.84 -15.92 -9.48
C ILE A 632 -30.38 -16.40 -10.83
N ASP A 633 -29.93 -15.76 -11.90
CA ASP A 633 -30.24 -16.15 -13.27
C ASP A 633 -29.84 -17.62 -13.54
N ARG A 634 -30.78 -18.42 -14.04
CA ARG A 634 -30.56 -19.84 -14.39
C ARG A 634 -29.37 -20.05 -15.34
N HIS A 635 -29.05 -19.06 -16.19
CA HIS A 635 -27.93 -19.14 -17.12
C HIS A 635 -26.56 -19.05 -16.41
N PHE A 636 -26.52 -18.49 -15.19
CA PHE A 636 -25.31 -18.50 -14.35
C PHE A 636 -24.85 -19.93 -14.04
N PHE A 637 -25.79 -20.83 -13.69
CA PHE A 637 -25.47 -22.18 -13.22
C PHE A 637 -24.91 -23.12 -14.28
N ASN A 638 -25.08 -22.81 -15.57
CA ASN A 638 -24.48 -23.59 -16.65
C ASN A 638 -23.00 -23.18 -16.84
N HIS A 639 -22.76 -21.96 -17.34
CA HIS A 639 -21.41 -21.45 -17.68
C HIS A 639 -21.21 -19.97 -17.30
N GLY A 640 -21.82 -19.53 -16.19
CA GLY A 640 -21.86 -18.13 -15.77
C GLY A 640 -20.49 -17.56 -15.38
N VAL A 641 -19.99 -16.59 -16.16
CA VAL A 641 -18.88 -15.75 -15.73
C VAL A 641 -19.41 -14.65 -14.82
N LEU A 642 -18.99 -14.66 -13.55
CA LEU A 642 -19.45 -13.72 -12.50
C LEU A 642 -19.28 -12.24 -12.88
N GLY A 643 -18.32 -11.92 -13.76
CA GLY A 643 -18.11 -10.58 -14.30
C GLY A 643 -19.21 -10.05 -15.22
N ARG A 644 -20.14 -10.90 -15.71
CA ARG A 644 -21.28 -10.46 -16.55
C ARG A 644 -22.42 -9.83 -15.76
N TYR A 645 -22.49 -10.08 -14.45
CA TYR A 645 -23.56 -9.59 -13.58
C TYR A 645 -23.13 -8.31 -12.87
N SER A 646 -24.02 -7.34 -12.81
CA SER A 646 -23.79 -6.05 -12.15
C SER A 646 -23.61 -6.19 -10.64
N ILE A 647 -23.11 -5.15 -9.97
CA ILE A 647 -23.08 -5.09 -8.50
C ILE A 647 -24.50 -5.19 -7.94
N ALA A 648 -25.46 -4.46 -8.49
CA ALA A 648 -26.86 -4.52 -8.07
C ALA A 648 -27.45 -5.92 -8.13
N GLN A 649 -27.16 -6.67 -9.19
CA GLN A 649 -27.59 -8.07 -9.33
C GLN A 649 -26.99 -8.95 -8.24
N LYS A 650 -25.66 -8.86 -8.02
CA LYS A 650 -24.96 -9.63 -6.98
C LYS A 650 -25.46 -9.30 -5.57
N MET A 651 -25.70 -8.03 -5.28
CA MET A 651 -26.29 -7.59 -4.00
C MET A 651 -27.73 -8.10 -3.84
N SER A 652 -28.54 -8.13 -4.91
CA SER A 652 -29.90 -8.66 -4.84
C SER A 652 -29.96 -10.14 -4.45
N TRP A 653 -28.95 -10.95 -4.82
CA TRP A 653 -28.83 -12.36 -4.43
C TRP A 653 -28.57 -12.55 -2.92
N ALA A 654 -28.09 -11.49 -2.25
CA ALA A 654 -27.87 -11.42 -0.82
C ALA A 654 -29.03 -10.77 -0.05
N ALA A 655 -29.90 -10.01 -0.72
CA ALA A 655 -30.89 -9.13 -0.09
C ALA A 655 -31.90 -9.84 0.84
N ASN A 656 -32.28 -11.09 0.52
CA ASN A 656 -33.22 -11.89 1.33
C ASN A 656 -32.51 -12.84 2.32
N ARG A 657 -31.21 -12.64 2.57
CA ARG A 657 -30.40 -13.51 3.45
C ARG A 657 -30.12 -12.88 4.80
N VAL A 658 -29.97 -13.73 5.81
CA VAL A 658 -29.83 -13.39 7.22
C VAL A 658 -28.53 -13.95 7.78
N THR A 659 -27.85 -13.15 8.58
CA THR A 659 -26.61 -13.48 9.28
C THR A 659 -26.81 -13.43 10.79
N THR A 660 -25.87 -14.00 11.56
CA THR A 660 -25.96 -13.97 13.04
C THR A 660 -25.41 -12.67 13.61
N ARG A 661 -24.32 -12.18 13.03
CA ARG A 661 -23.76 -10.85 13.29
C ARG A 661 -24.16 -9.91 12.16
N ILE A 662 -24.24 -8.61 12.43
CA ILE A 662 -24.65 -7.63 11.41
C ILE A 662 -23.51 -7.39 10.41
N GLU A 663 -22.25 -7.43 10.88
CA GLU A 663 -21.05 -7.27 10.05
C GLU A 663 -20.86 -8.43 9.06
N ASP A 664 -21.31 -9.63 9.42
CA ASP A 664 -21.31 -10.79 8.53
C ASP A 664 -22.12 -10.54 7.25
N GLN A 665 -23.09 -9.59 7.23
CA GLN A 665 -23.80 -9.20 6.00
C GLN A 665 -22.84 -8.68 4.92
N ALA A 666 -21.73 -8.07 5.34
CA ALA A 666 -20.63 -7.67 4.46
C ALA A 666 -19.63 -8.80 4.26
N TYR A 667 -19.16 -9.42 5.35
CA TYR A 667 -18.05 -10.37 5.28
C TYR A 667 -18.37 -11.65 4.49
N CYS A 668 -19.63 -12.08 4.44
CA CYS A 668 -20.06 -13.21 3.59
C CYS A 668 -20.06 -12.91 2.07
N LEU A 669 -19.87 -11.65 1.67
CA LEU A 669 -19.90 -11.19 0.27
C LEU A 669 -18.51 -10.86 -0.29
N LEU A 670 -17.46 -10.85 0.55
CA LEU A 670 -16.08 -10.55 0.16
C LEU A 670 -15.63 -11.34 -1.09
N GLY A 671 -15.85 -12.66 -1.06
CA GLY A 671 -15.58 -13.55 -2.18
C GLY A 671 -16.34 -13.22 -3.46
N LEU A 672 -17.64 -12.89 -3.32
CA LEU A 672 -18.55 -12.62 -4.44
C LEU A 672 -18.14 -11.37 -5.23
N PHE A 673 -17.52 -10.40 -4.56
CA PHE A 673 -17.00 -9.19 -5.18
C PHE A 673 -15.48 -9.21 -5.41
N GLY A 674 -14.79 -10.27 -5.01
CA GLY A 674 -13.32 -10.36 -5.09
C GLY A 674 -12.63 -9.28 -4.26
N VAL A 675 -13.19 -8.98 -3.09
CA VAL A 675 -12.73 -7.95 -2.13
C VAL A 675 -12.03 -8.61 -0.95
N ASN A 676 -10.94 -8.00 -0.47
CA ASN A 676 -10.28 -8.40 0.77
C ASN A 676 -10.24 -7.19 1.72
N MET A 677 -10.70 -7.35 2.96
CA MET A 677 -10.66 -6.29 3.98
C MET A 677 -10.46 -6.89 5.39
N PRO A 678 -9.99 -6.10 6.38
CA PRO A 678 -9.96 -6.51 7.78
C PRO A 678 -11.37 -6.78 8.32
N LEU A 679 -11.50 -7.72 9.26
CA LEU A 679 -12.74 -7.96 9.98
C LEU A 679 -12.73 -7.16 11.30
N MET A 680 -13.70 -6.27 11.47
CA MET A 680 -13.84 -5.39 12.62
C MET A 680 -15.21 -5.60 13.30
N TYR A 681 -15.40 -6.78 13.88
CA TYR A 681 -16.60 -7.08 14.67
C TYR A 681 -16.81 -6.05 15.79
N GLY A 682 -17.99 -5.43 15.80
CA GLY A 682 -18.33 -4.26 16.62
C GLY A 682 -18.59 -2.99 15.79
N GLU A 683 -18.26 -2.96 14.49
CA GLU A 683 -18.50 -1.79 13.62
C GLU A 683 -19.96 -1.64 13.13
N GLY A 684 -20.80 -2.66 13.33
CA GLY A 684 -22.22 -2.59 12.97
C GLY A 684 -22.47 -2.53 11.46
N GLU A 685 -23.38 -1.65 11.03
CA GLU A 685 -23.73 -1.44 9.61
C GLU A 685 -22.57 -0.86 8.78
N MET A 686 -21.57 -0.24 9.43
CA MET A 686 -20.39 0.31 8.74
C MET A 686 -19.60 -0.75 7.98
N ALA A 687 -19.63 -2.02 8.40
CA ALA A 687 -19.02 -3.13 7.67
C ALA A 687 -19.49 -3.21 6.21
N PHE A 688 -20.78 -2.96 5.97
CA PHE A 688 -21.38 -3.02 4.64
C PHE A 688 -21.14 -1.73 3.83
N VAL A 689 -20.96 -0.60 4.50
CA VAL A 689 -20.49 0.65 3.87
C VAL A 689 -19.03 0.48 3.40
N HIS A 690 -18.14 0.00 4.27
CA HIS A 690 -16.74 -0.29 3.94
C HIS A 690 -16.60 -1.33 2.81
N LEU A 691 -17.48 -2.35 2.76
CA LEU A 691 -17.54 -3.27 1.62
C LEU A 691 -17.85 -2.53 0.31
N GLN A 692 -18.86 -1.66 0.29
CA GLN A 692 -19.23 -0.89 -0.90
C GLN A 692 -18.09 0.04 -1.34
N GLU A 693 -17.41 0.70 -0.41
CA GLU A 693 -16.22 1.51 -0.70
C GLU A 693 -15.10 0.69 -1.34
N GLU A 694 -14.79 -0.49 -0.80
CA GLU A 694 -13.73 -1.36 -1.34
C GLU A 694 -14.13 -2.03 -2.68
N ILE A 695 -15.43 -2.22 -2.94
CA ILE A 695 -15.95 -2.55 -4.28
C ILE A 695 -15.70 -1.37 -5.24
N MET A 696 -16.04 -0.15 -4.84
CA MET A 696 -15.86 1.07 -5.65
C MET A 696 -14.39 1.35 -6.00
N ARG A 697 -13.44 0.97 -5.14
CA ARG A 697 -12.00 1.03 -5.45
C ARG A 697 -11.56 0.06 -6.56
N ARG A 698 -12.39 -0.93 -6.92
CA ARG A 698 -12.05 -2.02 -7.87
C ARG A 698 -12.89 -1.99 -9.16
N THR A 699 -14.01 -1.27 -9.20
CA THR A 699 -14.91 -1.23 -10.36
C THR A 699 -15.70 0.08 -10.45
N SER A 700 -15.91 0.56 -11.67
CA SER A 700 -16.70 1.75 -12.04
C SER A 700 -18.17 1.43 -12.36
N ASP A 701 -18.68 0.28 -11.92
CA ASP A 701 -20.08 -0.11 -12.11
C ASP A 701 -21.00 0.75 -11.21
N GLN A 702 -21.81 1.61 -11.84
CA GLN A 702 -22.71 2.57 -11.16
C GLN A 702 -24.00 1.92 -10.65
N SER A 703 -24.24 0.63 -10.91
CA SER A 703 -25.37 -0.11 -10.33
C SER A 703 -25.28 -0.25 -8.81
N ILE A 704 -24.11 -0.04 -8.20
CA ILE A 704 -23.94 -0.01 -6.74
C ILE A 704 -24.85 1.03 -6.05
N PHE A 705 -25.25 2.11 -6.75
CA PHE A 705 -26.15 3.13 -6.21
C PHE A 705 -27.64 2.81 -6.46
N ALA A 706 -27.94 1.80 -7.29
CA ALA A 706 -29.30 1.38 -7.64
C ALA A 706 -29.93 0.51 -6.52
N TRP A 707 -30.06 1.09 -5.32
CA TRP A 707 -30.73 0.52 -4.16
C TRP A 707 -31.95 1.37 -3.73
N PHE A 708 -32.84 0.77 -2.93
CA PHE A 708 -34.07 1.37 -2.40
C PHE A 708 -34.26 0.88 -0.96
N ASP A 709 -34.53 1.79 -0.01
CA ASP A 709 -34.86 1.42 1.37
C ASP A 709 -36.37 1.59 1.63
N ARG A 710 -37.02 0.51 2.10
CA ARG A 710 -38.46 0.49 2.44
C ARG A 710 -38.73 0.91 3.90
N ALA A 711 -37.71 0.98 4.76
CA ALA A 711 -37.84 1.20 6.20
C ALA A 711 -37.45 2.61 6.65
N ALA A 712 -36.96 3.46 5.74
CA ALA A 712 -36.33 4.72 6.08
C ALA A 712 -37.31 5.80 6.61
N GLY A 713 -37.31 5.97 7.93
CA GLY A 713 -37.73 7.19 8.63
C GLY A 713 -36.54 8.00 9.18
N ARG A 714 -35.32 7.78 8.66
CA ARG A 714 -34.07 8.41 9.11
C ARG A 714 -33.18 8.79 7.92
N GLN A 715 -32.29 9.74 8.14
CA GLN A 715 -31.27 10.14 7.18
C GLN A 715 -30.38 8.94 6.83
N THR A 716 -30.35 8.56 5.55
CA THR A 716 -29.50 7.49 5.01
C THR A 716 -28.42 8.08 4.11
N GLY A 717 -27.25 7.44 4.11
CA GLY A 717 -26.10 7.85 3.30
C GLY A 717 -26.31 7.62 1.80
N PHE A 718 -25.32 8.02 1.01
CA PHE A 718 -25.32 7.73 -0.43
C PHE A 718 -25.14 6.23 -0.74
N LEU A 719 -24.46 5.51 0.17
CA LEU A 719 -24.30 4.05 0.16
C LEU A 719 -25.38 3.38 1.02
N ALA A 720 -25.75 2.15 0.67
CA ALA A 720 -26.75 1.38 1.40
C ALA A 720 -26.20 0.90 2.76
N THR A 721 -27.07 0.71 3.74
CA THR A 721 -26.68 0.16 5.07
C THR A 721 -26.74 -1.38 5.13
N SER A 722 -27.47 -2.03 4.22
CA SER A 722 -27.66 -3.49 4.19
C SER A 722 -27.86 -4.01 2.76
N PRO A 723 -27.49 -5.29 2.45
CA PRO A 723 -27.85 -5.93 1.18
C PRO A 723 -29.35 -5.91 0.87
N SER A 724 -30.20 -5.87 1.90
CA SER A 724 -31.66 -5.85 1.77
C SER A 724 -32.18 -4.67 0.93
N CYS A 725 -31.46 -3.55 0.90
CA CYS A 725 -31.76 -2.39 0.06
C CYS A 725 -31.69 -2.69 -1.46
N PHE A 726 -31.08 -3.82 -1.87
CA PHE A 726 -30.97 -4.24 -3.28
C PHE A 726 -32.00 -5.30 -3.68
N ALA A 727 -33.00 -5.61 -2.84
CA ALA A 727 -34.00 -6.65 -3.11
C ALA A 727 -34.76 -6.47 -4.45
N ASN A 728 -34.98 -5.23 -4.87
CA ASN A 728 -35.67 -4.89 -6.13
C ASN A 728 -34.69 -4.74 -7.33
N SER A 729 -33.38 -4.89 -7.13
CA SER A 729 -32.34 -4.49 -8.08
C SER A 729 -31.79 -5.63 -8.95
N GLY A 730 -32.35 -6.84 -8.83
CA GLY A 730 -31.91 -8.03 -9.59
C GLY A 730 -32.11 -7.98 -11.10
N SER A 731 -32.80 -6.96 -11.62
CA SER A 731 -32.94 -6.69 -13.06
C SER A 731 -32.03 -5.59 -13.59
N VAL A 732 -31.21 -4.97 -12.72
CA VAL A 732 -30.35 -3.85 -13.10
C VAL A 732 -29.09 -4.36 -13.79
N THR A 733 -28.90 -4.01 -15.05
CA THR A 733 -27.72 -4.37 -15.85
C THR A 733 -26.80 -3.17 -16.01
N THR A 734 -25.50 -3.40 -16.21
CA THR A 734 -24.55 -2.33 -16.54
C THR A 734 -24.82 -1.78 -17.93
N TYR A 735 -24.62 -0.47 -18.09
CA TYR A 735 -24.57 0.17 -19.40
C TYR A 735 -23.17 0.74 -19.59
N GLN A 736 -22.52 0.40 -20.71
CA GLN A 736 -21.24 1.00 -21.08
C GLN A 736 -21.54 2.25 -21.91
N PRO A 737 -21.16 3.45 -21.45
CA PRO A 737 -21.14 4.64 -22.30
C PRO A 737 -20.05 4.51 -23.37
N ASP A 738 -20.24 5.18 -24.50
CA ASP A 738 -19.27 5.18 -25.61
C ASP A 738 -17.93 5.85 -25.23
N GLU A 739 -17.95 6.78 -24.28
CA GLU A 739 -16.77 7.43 -23.72
C GLU A 739 -16.38 6.84 -22.35
N PRO A 740 -15.08 6.55 -22.10
CA PRO A 740 -14.62 6.01 -20.82
C PRO A 740 -14.68 7.07 -19.71
N GLN A 741 -15.56 6.87 -18.73
CA GLN A 741 -15.71 7.80 -17.61
C GLN A 741 -14.59 7.67 -16.56
N PRO A 742 -14.24 8.77 -15.86
CA PRO A 742 -13.23 8.74 -14.81
C PRO A 742 -13.65 7.82 -13.64
N PRO A 743 -12.69 7.16 -12.97
CA PRO A 743 -12.97 6.27 -11.85
C PRO A 743 -13.48 7.04 -10.64
N TYR A 744 -14.16 6.33 -9.72
CA TYR A 744 -14.57 6.90 -8.44
C TYR A 744 -13.36 7.29 -7.59
N SER A 745 -13.45 8.42 -6.90
CA SER A 745 -12.46 8.84 -5.91
C SER A 745 -13.13 8.99 -4.55
N ILE A 746 -12.68 8.20 -3.56
CA ILE A 746 -13.18 8.28 -2.18
C ILE A 746 -12.29 9.29 -1.44
N THR A 747 -12.89 10.39 -1.00
CA THR A 747 -12.23 11.48 -0.28
C THR A 747 -12.69 11.54 1.17
N ASN A 748 -12.00 12.31 2.02
CA ASN A 748 -12.44 12.60 3.38
C ASN A 748 -13.72 13.47 3.44
N GLN A 749 -14.20 14.00 2.32
CA GLN A 749 -15.46 14.75 2.21
C GLN A 749 -16.60 13.92 1.60
N GLY A 750 -16.33 12.68 1.17
CA GLY A 750 -17.29 11.80 0.50
C GLY A 750 -16.81 11.28 -0.86
N ILE A 751 -17.74 10.80 -1.67
CA ILE A 751 -17.49 10.17 -2.96
C ILE A 751 -17.45 11.24 -4.06
N SER A 752 -16.29 11.43 -4.68
CA SER A 752 -16.19 12.17 -5.93
C SER A 752 -16.45 11.22 -7.10
N ILE A 753 -17.45 11.56 -7.91
CA ILE A 753 -17.94 10.76 -9.03
C ILE A 753 -18.39 11.71 -10.16
N SER A 754 -18.13 11.34 -11.41
CA SER A 754 -18.67 12.10 -12.55
C SER A 754 -19.94 11.45 -13.05
N LEU A 755 -21.00 12.24 -13.17
CA LEU A 755 -22.36 11.79 -13.48
C LEU A 755 -22.97 12.71 -14.54
N GLN A 756 -23.89 12.15 -15.31
CA GLN A 756 -24.77 12.93 -16.19
C GLN A 756 -25.87 13.54 -15.34
N LEU A 757 -25.91 14.88 -15.22
CA LEU A 757 -26.91 15.59 -14.44
C LEU A 757 -28.03 16.15 -15.32
N LEU A 758 -29.27 16.04 -14.83
CA LEU A 758 -30.44 16.72 -15.34
C LEU A 758 -30.86 17.76 -14.30
N ALA A 759 -30.49 19.02 -14.56
CA ALA A 759 -30.82 20.14 -13.69
C ALA A 759 -32.31 20.53 -13.84
N SER A 760 -32.96 20.82 -12.70
CA SER A 760 -34.25 21.49 -12.66
C SER A 760 -34.07 22.97 -13.07
N GLY A 761 -34.06 23.22 -14.38
CA GLY A 761 -33.79 24.52 -14.95
C GLY A 761 -34.91 25.53 -14.67
N SER A 762 -34.51 26.69 -14.17
CA SER A 762 -35.24 27.93 -13.84
C SER A 762 -36.10 28.58 -14.94
N SER A 763 -36.56 27.82 -15.94
CA SER A 763 -37.29 28.31 -17.12
C SER A 763 -38.67 27.65 -17.30
N GLY A 764 -39.43 27.46 -16.21
CA GLY A 764 -40.89 27.27 -16.25
C GLY A 764 -41.47 26.04 -16.97
N PHE A 765 -40.64 25.17 -17.55
CA PHE A 765 -41.08 23.95 -18.21
C PHE A 765 -40.84 22.73 -17.31
N PRO A 766 -41.87 21.95 -16.97
CA PRO A 766 -41.66 20.69 -16.27
C PRO A 766 -40.80 19.77 -17.13
N LEU A 767 -39.97 18.93 -16.47
CA LEU A 767 -39.40 17.75 -17.10
C LEU A 767 -40.56 17.02 -17.82
N PRO A 768 -40.47 16.65 -19.13
CA PRO A 768 -41.64 16.20 -19.93
C PRO A 768 -42.30 14.88 -19.50
N PHE A 769 -41.98 14.39 -18.29
CA PHE A 769 -42.48 13.19 -17.63
C PHE A 769 -43.14 13.50 -16.27
N LEU A 770 -43.29 14.78 -15.92
CA LEU A 770 -44.16 15.23 -14.85
C LEU A 770 -45.49 15.70 -15.47
N PRO A 771 -46.63 15.04 -15.17
CA PRO A 771 -47.94 15.61 -15.43
C PRO A 771 -48.04 17.01 -14.83
N SER A 772 -48.56 17.97 -15.60
CA SER A 772 -48.43 19.41 -15.30
C SER A 772 -49.30 19.94 -14.15
N GLU A 773 -49.99 19.06 -13.42
CA GLU A 773 -50.74 19.35 -12.20
C GLU A 773 -50.51 18.16 -11.24
N GLU A 774 -49.90 18.41 -10.07
CA GLU A 774 -49.61 17.43 -9.00
C GLU A 774 -49.04 16.06 -9.47
N GLY A 775 -48.22 16.07 -10.52
CA GLY A 775 -47.89 14.88 -11.31
C GLY A 775 -47.02 13.81 -10.63
N GLU A 776 -47.64 12.65 -10.35
CA GLU A 776 -47.01 11.46 -9.76
C GLU A 776 -45.98 10.79 -10.69
N ILE A 777 -44.80 10.43 -10.17
CA ILE A 777 -43.87 9.49 -10.84
C ILE A 777 -43.83 8.16 -10.09
N LEU A 778 -44.05 7.06 -10.83
CA LEU A 778 -43.81 5.69 -10.37
C LEU A 778 -42.31 5.37 -10.37
N SER A 779 -41.76 5.03 -9.20
CA SER A 779 -40.43 4.45 -9.10
C SER A 779 -40.35 3.13 -9.86
N ALA A 780 -39.14 2.66 -10.18
CA ALA A 780 -38.93 1.31 -10.73
C ALA A 780 -39.39 0.18 -9.75
N ALA A 781 -39.73 0.54 -8.51
CA ALA A 781 -40.30 -0.32 -7.48
C ALA A 781 -41.79 -0.02 -7.16
N GLY A 782 -42.47 0.82 -7.95
CA GLY A 782 -43.91 1.12 -7.83
C GLY A 782 -44.30 2.16 -6.76
N VAL A 783 -43.35 2.98 -6.29
CA VAL A 783 -43.55 3.97 -5.22
C VAL A 783 -43.67 5.39 -5.80
N ARG A 784 -44.57 6.22 -5.28
CA ARG A 784 -44.82 7.60 -5.75
C ARG A 784 -43.79 8.59 -5.19
N PHE A 785 -43.43 9.61 -5.97
CA PHE A 785 -42.51 10.70 -5.57
C PHE A 785 -43.12 12.10 -5.79
N SER A 786 -42.76 13.06 -4.93
CA SER A 786 -43.06 14.49 -5.05
C SER A 786 -41.76 15.32 -5.00
N PHE A 787 -41.49 16.12 -6.04
CA PHE A 787 -40.19 16.75 -6.26
C PHE A 787 -40.08 18.16 -5.67
N SER A 788 -38.90 18.53 -5.17
CA SER A 788 -38.57 19.91 -4.81
C SER A 788 -38.03 20.66 -6.04
N PRO A 789 -38.36 21.96 -6.24
CA PRO A 789 -37.86 22.74 -7.37
C PRO A 789 -36.33 22.81 -7.49
N ALA A 790 -35.60 22.63 -6.38
CA ALA A 790 -34.14 22.72 -6.29
C ALA A 790 -33.39 21.38 -6.56
N GLY A 791 -34.10 20.31 -6.89
CA GLY A 791 -33.51 18.98 -7.10
C GLY A 791 -32.75 18.82 -8.42
N THR A 792 -31.81 17.87 -8.45
CA THR A 792 -31.08 17.46 -9.66
C THR A 792 -31.12 15.93 -9.79
N ILE A 793 -31.34 15.40 -10.99
CA ILE A 793 -31.31 13.94 -11.21
C ILE A 793 -29.97 13.54 -11.83
N ALA A 794 -29.22 12.67 -11.17
CA ALA A 794 -28.05 12.04 -11.75
C ALA A 794 -28.42 10.75 -12.49
N VAL A 795 -28.11 10.67 -13.78
CA VAL A 795 -28.26 9.46 -14.60
C VAL A 795 -27.08 8.52 -14.33
N LEU A 796 -27.39 7.27 -13.97
CA LEU A 796 -26.43 6.19 -13.76
C LEU A 796 -26.14 5.45 -15.07
N ASN A 797 -24.95 4.87 -15.17
CA ASN A 797 -24.54 3.96 -16.24
C ASN A 797 -25.07 2.52 -15.99
N CYS A 798 -26.38 2.41 -15.78
CA CYS A 798 -27.09 1.14 -15.67
C CYS A 798 -28.50 1.23 -16.24
N LYS A 799 -29.07 0.08 -16.62
CA LYS A 799 -30.38 -0.06 -17.26
C LYS A 799 -31.26 -1.08 -16.51
N ASN A 800 -32.58 -0.89 -16.54
CA ASN A 800 -33.54 -1.87 -16.01
C ASN A 800 -33.85 -2.98 -17.03
N ALA A 801 -34.71 -3.95 -16.67
CA ALA A 801 -35.17 -5.02 -17.57
C ALA A 801 -35.80 -4.53 -18.89
N GLN A 802 -36.31 -3.30 -18.93
CA GLN A 802 -36.98 -2.70 -20.10
C GLN A 802 -35.98 -1.95 -21.01
N GLY A 803 -34.70 -1.88 -20.64
CA GLY A 803 -33.66 -1.19 -21.38
C GLY A 803 -33.56 0.32 -21.10
N SER A 804 -34.42 0.88 -20.26
CA SER A 804 -34.37 2.29 -19.86
C SER A 804 -33.22 2.56 -18.89
N ARG A 805 -32.53 3.70 -19.04
CA ARG A 805 -31.49 4.16 -18.09
C ARG A 805 -32.11 4.40 -16.71
N LEU A 806 -31.28 4.31 -15.67
CA LEU A 806 -31.66 4.62 -14.30
C LEU A 806 -31.03 5.93 -13.83
N GLY A 807 -31.65 6.58 -12.85
CA GLY A 807 -31.05 7.73 -12.18
C GLY A 807 -31.48 7.88 -10.72
N ILE A 808 -30.77 8.74 -10.00
CA ILE A 808 -30.99 9.05 -8.58
C ILE A 808 -31.29 10.53 -8.45
N TYR A 809 -32.32 10.85 -7.68
CA TYR A 809 -32.62 12.23 -7.30
C TYR A 809 -31.69 12.68 -6.15
N MET A 810 -31.00 13.79 -6.37
CA MET A 810 -30.06 14.40 -5.45
C MET A 810 -30.47 15.83 -5.11
N GLU A 811 -30.24 16.21 -3.86
CA GLU A 811 -30.36 17.60 -3.39
C GLU A 811 -28.96 18.20 -3.29
N LYS A 812 -28.83 19.47 -3.68
CA LYS A 812 -27.56 20.21 -3.70
C LYS A 812 -27.47 21.08 -2.44
N GLU A 813 -26.32 21.07 -1.78
CA GLU A 813 -26.06 21.97 -0.66
C GLU A 813 -25.74 23.39 -1.16
N ASP A 814 -26.48 24.37 -0.66
CA ASP A 814 -26.31 25.77 -1.03
C ASP A 814 -24.87 26.25 -0.79
N GLY A 815 -24.26 26.81 -1.85
CA GLY A 815 -22.94 27.43 -1.79
C GLY A 815 -21.72 26.49 -1.68
N LYS A 816 -21.89 25.16 -1.54
CA LYS A 816 -20.75 24.23 -1.39
C LYS A 816 -20.51 23.27 -2.56
N GLY A 817 -21.50 23.06 -3.44
CA GLY A 817 -21.37 22.12 -4.57
C GLY A 817 -21.35 20.64 -4.17
N ILE A 818 -21.72 20.34 -2.93
CA ILE A 818 -21.90 18.97 -2.42
C ILE A 818 -23.32 18.52 -2.73
N PHE A 819 -23.49 17.26 -3.13
CA PHE A 819 -24.78 16.65 -3.36
C PHE A 819 -25.05 15.54 -2.34
N TYR A 820 -26.32 15.35 -1.98
CA TYR A 820 -26.78 14.29 -1.09
C TYR A 820 -27.97 13.56 -1.71
N ARG A 821 -28.15 12.28 -1.37
CA ARG A 821 -29.37 11.54 -1.70
C ARG A 821 -30.51 12.05 -0.84
N SER A 822 -31.62 12.47 -1.47
CA SER A 822 -32.74 13.06 -0.73
C SER A 822 -33.32 12.10 0.31
N HIS A 823 -33.46 12.58 1.54
CA HIS A 823 -34.06 11.83 2.65
C HIS A 823 -35.55 11.52 2.42
N HIS A 824 -36.21 12.25 1.51
CA HIS A 824 -37.64 12.08 1.19
C HIS A 824 -37.88 11.16 -0.01
N GLN A 825 -36.84 10.74 -0.74
CA GLN A 825 -36.95 9.99 -2.00
C GLN A 825 -35.88 8.89 -2.15
N ILE A 826 -35.93 7.87 -1.28
CA ILE A 826 -34.90 6.83 -1.23
C ILE A 826 -35.17 5.73 -2.27
N GLY A 827 -34.97 6.07 -3.55
CA GLY A 827 -35.12 5.15 -4.68
C GLY A 827 -34.35 5.57 -5.92
N PHE A 828 -34.53 4.83 -7.01
CA PHE A 828 -34.03 5.18 -8.35
C PHE A 828 -35.19 5.26 -9.34
N VAL A 829 -35.09 6.21 -10.27
CA VAL A 829 -36.09 6.51 -11.30
C VAL A 829 -35.65 5.97 -12.65
N SER A 830 -36.61 5.65 -13.52
CA SER A 830 -36.35 5.26 -14.90
C SER A 830 -36.35 6.48 -15.81
N ILE A 831 -35.33 6.61 -16.66
CA ILE A 831 -35.09 7.77 -17.52
C ILE A 831 -35.06 7.28 -18.98
N PRO A 832 -35.93 7.80 -19.86
CA PRO A 832 -35.89 7.48 -21.29
C PRO A 832 -34.63 8.02 -21.95
N ASP A 833 -34.03 7.24 -22.87
CA ASP A 833 -32.77 7.59 -23.54
C ASP A 833 -32.85 8.96 -24.28
N THR A 834 -34.04 9.38 -24.72
CA THR A 834 -34.29 10.71 -25.34
C THR A 834 -34.11 11.90 -24.39
N VAL A 835 -34.19 11.69 -23.07
CA VAL A 835 -33.95 12.72 -22.05
C VAL A 835 -32.48 12.76 -21.65
N VAL A 836 -31.80 11.60 -21.65
CA VAL A 836 -30.38 11.48 -21.32
C VAL A 836 -29.52 12.33 -22.25
N ALA A 837 -29.91 12.46 -23.53
CA ALA A 837 -29.27 13.36 -24.50
C ALA A 837 -29.30 14.87 -24.14
N ARG A 838 -30.06 15.27 -23.10
CA ARG A 838 -30.12 16.65 -22.58
C ARG A 838 -29.38 16.84 -21.26
N SER A 839 -28.67 15.83 -20.77
CA SER A 839 -27.90 15.90 -19.53
C SER A 839 -26.54 16.58 -19.73
N THR A 840 -26.07 17.32 -18.72
CA THR A 840 -24.70 17.85 -18.66
C THR A 840 -23.82 16.87 -17.92
N PHE A 841 -22.57 16.67 -18.36
CA PHE A 841 -21.62 15.84 -17.62
C PHE A 841 -20.89 16.69 -16.59
N GLU A 842 -21.06 16.37 -15.30
CA GLU A 842 -20.46 17.12 -14.19
C GLU A 842 -19.80 16.17 -13.19
N SER A 843 -18.62 16.55 -12.70
CA SER A 843 -17.97 15.91 -11.57
C SER A 843 -18.59 16.43 -10.27
N VAL A 844 -19.30 15.56 -9.55
CA VAL A 844 -19.97 15.89 -8.30
C VAL A 844 -19.25 15.28 -7.10
N LEU A 845 -19.22 16.03 -6.00
CA LEU A 845 -18.83 15.52 -4.70
C LEU A 845 -20.10 15.15 -3.93
N VAL A 846 -20.17 13.89 -3.50
CA VAL A 846 -21.35 13.32 -2.84
C VAL A 846 -21.01 13.00 -1.39
N GLY A 847 -21.57 13.78 -0.47
CA GLY A 847 -21.19 13.73 0.95
C GLY A 847 -21.75 12.51 1.69
N SER A 848 -21.06 12.09 2.76
CA SER A 848 -21.63 11.14 3.73
C SER A 848 -22.64 11.87 4.61
N SER A 849 -23.86 11.35 4.74
CA SER A 849 -24.92 11.97 5.56
C SER A 849 -24.72 11.72 7.06
N ASN A 850 -23.73 12.37 7.66
CA ASN A 850 -23.60 12.38 9.12
C ASN A 850 -23.40 13.81 9.63
N PRO A 851 -24.48 14.52 10.00
CA PRO A 851 -24.41 15.86 10.58
C PRO A 851 -23.56 15.90 11.86
N ASP A 852 -23.53 14.81 12.64
CA ASP A 852 -22.78 14.76 13.92
C ASP A 852 -21.25 14.76 13.70
N TYR A 853 -20.78 14.45 12.49
CA TYR A 853 -19.36 14.62 12.10
C TYR A 853 -19.09 15.95 11.37
N ALA A 854 -20.11 16.73 11.02
CA ALA A 854 -19.93 18.03 10.38
C ALA A 854 -19.37 19.10 11.36
N ASP A 855 -19.51 18.91 12.67
CA ASP A 855 -19.04 19.88 13.69
C ASP A 855 -17.68 19.53 14.32
N SER A 856 -16.97 18.50 13.83
CA SER A 856 -15.61 18.20 14.29
C SER A 856 -14.64 17.97 13.12
N LEU A 857 -13.53 18.74 13.13
CA LEU A 857 -12.50 18.86 12.08
C LEU A 857 -12.88 19.63 10.79
N TRP A 858 -13.07 20.95 10.90
CA TRP A 858 -12.78 21.85 9.78
C TRP A 858 -11.32 22.32 9.80
N ILE A 859 -10.44 21.55 9.18
CA ILE A 859 -9.27 22.14 8.51
C ILE A 859 -9.76 22.61 7.14
N LYS A 860 -9.71 23.92 6.89
CA LYS A 860 -9.98 24.48 5.56
C LYS A 860 -8.95 23.95 4.56
N SER A 861 -9.36 23.06 3.66
CA SER A 861 -8.78 22.96 2.32
C SER A 861 -9.69 23.73 1.36
N GLN A 862 -9.17 24.77 0.71
CA GLN A 862 -9.86 25.42 -0.40
C GLN A 862 -9.84 24.52 -1.65
N PRO A 863 -10.83 24.66 -2.56
CA PRO A 863 -10.79 24.00 -3.85
C PRO A 863 -9.65 24.57 -4.70
N SER A 864 -9.16 23.73 -5.60
CA SER A 864 -8.07 23.98 -6.55
C SER A 864 -8.23 25.27 -7.37
N HIS A 865 -7.41 26.27 -7.06
CA HIS A 865 -6.75 27.16 -8.03
C HIS A 865 -5.28 27.29 -7.58
N HIS A 866 -4.34 27.32 -8.53
CA HIS A 866 -2.91 27.43 -8.21
C HIS A 866 -2.57 28.81 -7.62
N VAL A 867 -2.20 28.86 -6.34
CA VAL A 867 -1.36 29.92 -5.77
C VAL A 867 -0.29 29.28 -4.89
N THR A 868 0.96 29.45 -5.27
CA THR A 868 2.13 28.99 -4.50
C THR A 868 2.53 30.07 -3.51
N LEU A 869 2.51 29.78 -2.20
CA LEU A 869 3.26 30.55 -1.20
C LEU A 869 3.74 29.63 -0.07
N ASN A 870 5.04 29.67 0.20
CA ASN A 870 5.70 28.90 1.27
C ASN A 870 5.53 29.58 2.64
N TRP A 871 5.60 28.82 3.73
CA TRP A 871 6.41 29.20 4.92
C TRP A 871 6.65 28.01 5.86
N HIS A 872 7.59 28.15 6.81
CA HIS A 872 8.02 27.09 7.73
C HIS A 872 7.78 27.45 9.22
N LYS A 873 7.74 26.38 10.04
CA LYS A 873 7.70 26.28 11.53
C LYS A 873 8.91 26.98 12.24
N PRO A 874 9.10 26.98 13.60
CA PRO A 874 8.39 26.22 14.68
C PRO A 874 8.16 26.89 16.08
N HIS A 875 7.35 26.21 16.94
CA HIS A 875 7.46 25.96 18.43
C HIS A 875 7.79 27.11 19.44
N ALA A 876 7.46 27.06 20.75
CA ALA A 876 7.13 25.94 21.66
C ALA A 876 6.26 26.34 22.89
N ASP A 877 5.91 25.31 23.69
CA ASP A 877 5.66 25.27 25.15
C ASP A 877 4.28 25.56 25.82
N ASP A 878 3.94 24.59 26.67
CA ASP A 878 3.18 24.56 27.93
C ASP A 878 1.64 24.75 28.05
N GLU A 879 0.97 23.57 28.01
CA GLU A 879 0.25 22.95 29.14
C GLU A 879 -0.98 23.61 29.84
N LYS A 880 -2.06 22.79 29.81
CA LYS A 880 -2.99 22.43 30.92
C LYS A 880 -4.24 23.28 31.22
N LEU A 881 -5.30 22.51 31.57
CA LEU A 881 -6.62 22.84 32.16
C LEU A 881 -7.68 23.34 31.15
N VAL A 882 -8.60 22.53 30.60
CA VAL A 882 -9.56 21.52 31.13
C VAL A 882 -10.88 22.11 31.67
N LYS A 883 -11.97 21.81 30.95
CA LYS A 883 -13.41 21.78 31.34
C LYS A 883 -14.21 23.11 31.44
N THR A 884 -14.82 23.43 30.29
CA THR A 884 -16.25 23.72 30.03
C THR A 884 -17.31 23.32 31.08
N PRO A 885 -18.59 23.77 30.99
CA PRO A 885 -19.18 24.78 30.07
C PRO A 885 -19.99 25.89 30.77
N TYR A 886 -20.24 27.02 30.10
CA TYR A 886 -21.58 27.63 29.92
C TYR A 886 -21.47 28.92 29.08
N SER A 887 -22.54 29.22 28.35
CA SER A 887 -22.73 30.41 27.51
C SER A 887 -23.07 31.66 28.31
N VAL A 888 -22.36 32.79 28.09
CA VAL A 888 -22.94 34.16 28.07
C VAL A 888 -22.03 35.06 27.19
N VAL A 889 -22.62 35.76 26.22
CA VAL A 889 -21.96 36.89 25.52
C VAL A 889 -21.89 38.08 26.47
N LYS A 890 -20.69 38.58 26.76
CA LYS A 890 -20.53 39.81 27.54
C LYS A 890 -20.65 41.03 26.61
N ALA A 891 -21.71 41.80 26.78
CA ALA A 891 -21.86 43.08 26.07
C ALA A 891 -20.83 44.11 26.56
N PHE A 892 -20.34 44.95 25.65
CA PHE A 892 -19.48 46.09 26.00
C PHE A 892 -20.34 47.26 26.52
N PRO A 893 -19.85 48.03 27.51
CA PRO A 893 -20.55 49.20 28.02
C PRO A 893 -20.51 50.35 26.99
N ALA A 894 -21.54 51.20 26.99
CA ALA A 894 -21.78 52.19 25.91
C ALA A 894 -20.70 53.29 25.84
N ASP A 895 -20.03 53.55 26.95
CA ASP A 895 -18.94 54.51 27.15
C ASP A 895 -17.59 54.08 26.53
N ALA A 896 -17.49 52.86 25.98
CA ALA A 896 -16.30 52.38 25.27
C ALA A 896 -16.25 52.77 23.77
N TRP A 897 -17.28 53.45 23.27
CA TRP A 897 -17.44 53.83 21.86
C TRP A 897 -17.08 55.30 21.63
N VAL A 898 -16.28 55.56 20.59
CA VAL A 898 -15.95 56.93 20.14
C VAL A 898 -16.55 57.15 18.76
N GLU A 899 -17.33 58.23 18.64
CA GLU A 899 -18.12 58.56 17.46
C GLU A 899 -17.37 59.52 16.51
N HIS A 900 -17.42 59.25 15.21
CA HIS A 900 -16.79 60.03 14.15
C HIS A 900 -17.75 60.15 12.95
N ASP A 901 -17.59 61.19 12.13
CA ASP A 901 -18.52 61.55 11.03
C ASP A 901 -18.73 60.46 9.95
N CYS A 902 -17.91 59.41 9.95
CA CYS A 902 -17.97 58.27 9.03
C CYS A 902 -18.17 56.90 9.70
N GLY A 903 -18.30 56.81 11.03
CA GLY A 903 -18.51 55.53 11.70
C GLY A 903 -18.25 55.53 13.20
N HIS A 904 -18.64 54.44 13.85
CA HIS A 904 -18.33 54.19 15.26
C HIS A 904 -16.94 53.54 15.39
N SER A 905 -16.24 53.76 16.50
CA SER A 905 -14.98 53.08 16.79
C SER A 905 -14.82 52.61 18.24
N VAL A 906 -14.01 51.56 18.43
CA VAL A 906 -13.60 51.04 19.75
C VAL A 906 -12.08 50.94 19.78
N VAL A 907 -11.48 51.47 20.85
CA VAL A 907 -10.03 51.43 21.09
C VAL A 907 -9.71 50.28 22.04
N LEU A 908 -8.88 49.34 21.60
CA LEU A 908 -8.43 48.23 22.44
C LEU A 908 -7.00 48.48 22.96
N PRO A 909 -6.77 48.41 24.29
CA PRO A 909 -5.41 48.45 24.84
C PRO A 909 -4.70 47.12 24.56
N THR A 910 -3.42 47.18 24.19
CA THR A 910 -2.55 46.00 24.04
C THR A 910 -1.28 46.17 24.89
N GLU A 911 -0.73 45.07 25.39
CA GLU A 911 0.31 45.07 26.45
C GLU A 911 1.67 45.69 26.04
N PHE A 912 1.84 46.08 24.78
CA PHE A 912 3.08 46.68 24.24
C PHE A 912 2.94 48.15 23.83
N GLY A 913 1.96 48.87 24.40
CA GLY A 913 1.87 50.34 24.31
C GLY A 913 1.48 50.88 22.93
N ARG A 914 0.97 50.03 22.02
CA ARG A 914 0.45 50.43 20.70
C ARG A 914 -1.08 50.37 20.70
N ARG A 915 -1.72 51.37 20.09
CA ARG A 915 -3.19 51.50 20.00
C ARG A 915 -3.69 50.87 18.71
N ALA A 916 -4.72 50.04 18.81
CA ALA A 916 -5.47 49.54 17.66
C ALA A 916 -6.86 50.18 17.63
N TYR A 917 -7.34 50.49 16.43
CA TYR A 917 -8.63 51.13 16.18
C TYR A 917 -9.49 50.20 15.32
N LEU A 918 -10.70 49.91 15.76
CA LEU A 918 -11.74 49.25 14.95
C LEU A 918 -12.71 50.31 14.46
N LEU A 919 -13.02 50.34 13.16
CA LEU A 919 -13.95 51.28 12.54
C LEU A 919 -15.13 50.52 11.91
N PHE A 920 -16.35 51.03 12.12
CA PHE A 920 -17.58 50.43 11.61
C PHE A 920 -18.30 51.39 10.65
N ASP A 921 -18.32 51.05 9.36
CA ASP A 921 -19.17 51.70 8.35
C ASP A 921 -20.63 51.23 8.50
N ASN A 922 -21.58 52.13 8.30
CA ASN A 922 -23.01 51.90 8.47
C ASN A 922 -23.86 52.48 7.32
N ARG A 923 -23.34 52.49 6.08
CA ARG A 923 -24.08 52.92 4.88
C ARG A 923 -24.42 51.77 3.92
N ASN A 924 -25.34 50.86 4.31
CA ASN A 924 -26.42 50.33 3.44
C ASN A 924 -27.24 49.20 4.09
N GLN A 925 -28.57 49.25 3.94
CA GLN A 925 -29.51 48.23 4.42
C GLN A 925 -29.86 47.18 3.34
N THR A 926 -28.91 46.32 2.96
CA THR A 926 -29.20 45.05 2.27
C THR A 926 -28.22 43.96 2.72
N SER A 927 -28.63 42.68 2.65
CA SER A 927 -28.15 41.59 3.50
C SER A 927 -26.76 40.98 3.18
N LYS A 928 -25.69 41.78 3.21
CA LYS A 928 -24.30 41.31 3.46
C LYS A 928 -23.54 42.34 4.31
N LYS A 929 -23.15 41.98 5.54
CA LYS A 929 -22.29 42.82 6.39
C LYS A 929 -20.82 42.55 6.06
N HIS A 930 -20.13 43.56 5.53
CA HIS A 930 -18.68 43.54 5.36
C HIS A 930 -18.01 44.07 6.64
N PHE A 931 -16.90 43.44 7.04
CA PHE A 931 -16.06 43.90 8.16
C PHE A 931 -14.73 44.38 7.60
N CYS A 932 -14.28 45.57 8.00
CA CYS A 932 -12.93 46.06 7.71
C CYS A 932 -12.16 46.20 9.04
N VAL A 933 -10.97 45.61 9.12
CA VAL A 933 -10.07 45.77 10.27
C VAL A 933 -8.80 46.44 9.76
N VAL A 934 -8.60 47.70 10.15
CA VAL A 934 -7.47 48.51 9.70
C VAL A 934 -6.38 48.52 10.78
N PHE A 935 -5.24 47.91 10.48
CA PHE A 935 -4.04 48.02 11.33
C PHE A 935 -3.17 49.17 10.83
N MET A 936 -3.27 50.35 11.45
CA MET A 936 -2.23 51.37 11.32
C MET A 936 -1.10 51.09 12.31
N VAL A 937 0.10 50.86 11.77
CA VAL A 937 1.35 50.86 12.54
C VAL A 937 2.14 52.09 12.13
N ASP A 938 2.29 53.02 13.06
CA ASP A 938 3.09 54.24 12.88
C ASP A 938 4.57 53.86 12.67
N TYR A 939 5.15 54.34 11.57
CA TYR A 939 6.59 54.45 11.41
C TYR A 939 6.92 55.79 10.77
N ARG A 940 7.63 56.61 11.54
CA ARG A 940 8.14 57.90 11.11
C ARG A 940 9.30 57.77 10.13
N ASP A 941 9.44 58.84 9.36
CA ASP A 941 10.64 59.34 8.68
C ASP A 941 11.12 58.62 7.40
N THR A 942 11.48 59.46 6.41
CA THR A 942 11.92 59.14 5.03
C THR A 942 10.77 58.67 4.12
N VAL A 943 10.27 59.46 3.15
CA VAL A 943 10.93 60.47 2.32
C VAL A 943 10.19 61.82 2.32
N ARG A 944 10.88 62.90 2.73
CA ARG A 944 10.65 64.25 2.20
C ARG A 944 11.33 64.34 0.83
N THR A 945 10.58 64.58 -0.26
CA THR A 945 10.96 65.55 -1.34
C THR A 945 9.94 65.55 -2.49
N TYR A 946 9.19 66.65 -2.55
CA TYR A 946 8.35 67.26 -3.61
C TYR A 946 7.28 68.04 -2.83
N ILE A 947 7.64 69.02 -2.00
CA ILE A 947 8.21 70.33 -2.37
C ILE A 947 7.37 70.98 -3.47
N ASP A 948 6.42 71.77 -2.96
CA ASP A 948 6.05 73.13 -3.37
C ASP A 948 5.71 73.43 -4.83
N ASN A 949 4.49 73.93 -5.02
CA ASN A 949 4.31 75.31 -5.49
C ASN A 949 2.95 75.86 -5.03
N ASP A 950 3.01 76.60 -3.92
CA ASP A 950 2.43 77.94 -3.66
C ASP A 950 0.96 78.31 -4.02
N PRO A 951 0.41 79.35 -3.37
CA PRO A 951 -1.04 79.54 -3.22
C PRO A 951 -1.57 80.76 -4.01
N THR A 952 -2.90 80.95 -4.02
CA THR A 952 -3.54 82.26 -3.80
C THR A 952 -5.07 82.15 -3.72
N ASP A 953 -5.58 82.49 -2.54
CA ASP A 953 -6.74 83.35 -2.23
C ASP A 953 -8.10 83.22 -2.96
N ASP A 954 -9.10 83.03 -2.09
CA ASP A 954 -10.41 83.69 -2.06
C ASP A 954 -11.47 83.42 -3.15
N LEU A 955 -12.47 82.61 -2.77
CA LEU A 955 -13.76 83.16 -2.33
C LEU A 955 -14.70 82.14 -1.63
N HIS A 956 -14.62 82.11 -0.29
CA HIS A 956 -15.73 81.95 0.67
C HIS A 956 -16.65 80.67 0.66
N PRO A 957 -17.39 80.38 1.77
CA PRO A 957 -17.26 79.05 2.40
C PRO A 957 -18.53 78.17 2.49
N THR A 958 -18.29 77.00 3.11
CA THR A 958 -19.17 76.00 3.76
C THR A 958 -19.63 74.75 2.97
N PRO A 959 -19.75 73.57 3.64
CA PRO A 959 -19.68 72.24 3.00
C PRO A 959 -20.93 71.36 3.32
N PRO A 960 -20.91 70.03 3.11
CA PRO A 960 -20.70 69.31 1.84
C PRO A 960 -21.82 68.27 1.60
N ASP A 961 -21.87 67.63 0.41
CA ASP A 961 -22.38 66.26 0.35
C ASP A 961 -21.81 65.42 -0.82
N SER A 962 -21.90 64.09 -0.68
CA SER A 962 -21.02 63.09 -1.31
C SER A 962 -21.23 62.78 -2.81
N PHE A 963 -20.13 62.41 -3.49
CA PHE A 963 -20.11 61.86 -4.86
C PHE A 963 -19.68 60.38 -4.90
N LEU A 964 -20.33 59.61 -5.79
CA LEU A 964 -19.97 58.25 -6.21
C LEU A 964 -19.15 58.28 -7.50
N PHE A 965 -18.38 57.22 -7.80
CA PHE A 965 -17.93 56.92 -9.16
C PHE A 965 -17.91 55.42 -9.47
N ASN A 966 -18.20 55.09 -10.73
CA ASN A 966 -18.24 53.75 -11.31
C ASN A 966 -17.00 53.46 -12.17
N ASP A 967 -16.72 52.17 -12.31
CA ASP A 967 -16.13 51.37 -13.41
C ASP A 967 -15.14 51.90 -14.47
N GLU A 968 -14.22 50.96 -14.74
CA GLU A 968 -13.55 50.57 -16.01
C GLU A 968 -12.62 51.51 -16.81
N SER A 969 -11.35 51.08 -16.88
CA SER A 969 -10.63 50.62 -18.11
C SER A 969 -9.22 51.19 -18.37
N MET A 970 -8.42 50.37 -19.07
CA MET A 970 -7.11 50.62 -19.73
C MET A 970 -5.82 50.91 -18.94
N LEU A 971 -4.86 49.98 -19.09
CA LEU A 971 -3.37 50.08 -19.23
C LEU A 971 -2.76 48.78 -18.65
N SER A 972 -2.32 47.74 -19.36
CA SER A 972 -1.57 47.52 -20.61
C SER A 972 -0.03 47.61 -20.50
N LYS A 973 0.63 46.47 -20.81
CA LYS A 973 1.99 46.24 -21.40
C LYS A 973 3.22 45.85 -20.52
N GLU A 974 3.62 44.59 -20.74
CA GLU A 974 4.93 44.06 -21.24
C GLU A 974 6.30 44.40 -20.60
N LEU A 975 7.06 43.32 -20.30
CA LEU A 975 8.52 43.04 -20.44
C LEU A 975 8.83 41.79 -19.55
N ALA A 976 9.42 40.64 -19.94
CA ALA A 976 10.68 40.31 -20.65
C ALA A 976 11.95 40.80 -19.88
N TRP A 977 13.02 40.02 -19.61
CA TRP A 977 13.45 38.66 -20.00
C TRP A 977 14.40 38.03 -18.92
N GLU A 978 14.88 36.80 -19.17
CA GLU A 978 15.98 35.98 -18.59
C GLU A 978 16.93 36.45 -17.45
N SER A 979 17.32 35.52 -16.54
CA SER A 979 18.72 35.01 -16.42
C SER A 979 18.93 34.03 -15.23
N GLU A 980 20.06 33.32 -15.25
CA GLU A 980 20.38 32.13 -14.43
C GLU A 980 20.99 32.38 -13.03
N VAL A 981 20.83 31.36 -12.17
CA VAL A 981 21.76 30.84 -11.15
C VAL A 981 22.79 31.80 -10.52
N TYR A 982 22.67 32.04 -9.21
CA TYR A 982 23.81 31.94 -8.28
C TYR A 982 23.41 31.40 -6.90
N GLU A 983 24.31 30.64 -6.29
CA GLU A 983 24.11 29.94 -5.02
C GLU A 983 24.40 30.81 -3.77
N ASN A 984 24.01 30.28 -2.61
CA ASN A 984 24.66 30.45 -1.30
C ASN A 984 24.73 31.85 -0.66
N ILE A 985 23.79 32.11 0.26
CA ILE A 985 24.15 32.64 1.59
C ILE A 985 23.62 31.68 2.67
N GLU A 986 24.54 30.96 3.30
CA GLU A 986 24.28 30.09 4.45
C GLU A 986 24.25 30.93 5.74
N VAL A 987 23.14 30.91 6.50
CA VAL A 987 23.12 31.43 7.88
C VAL A 987 22.88 30.27 8.84
N ARG A 988 23.96 29.83 9.48
CA ARG A 988 23.95 28.83 10.55
C ARG A 988 23.22 29.33 11.79
N LEU A 989 22.39 28.46 12.40
CA LEU A 989 22.19 28.46 13.84
C LEU A 989 22.31 27.04 14.40
N SER A 990 23.15 26.90 15.42
CA SER A 990 23.49 25.65 16.08
C SER A 990 22.65 25.39 17.33
N THR A 991 22.40 24.13 17.68
CA THR A 991 22.14 23.73 19.07
C THR A 991 23.06 22.56 19.48
N ARG A 992 23.61 22.65 20.68
CA ARG A 992 24.69 21.78 21.20
C ARG A 992 24.14 20.52 21.89
N TRP A 993 24.98 19.49 21.96
CA TRP A 993 24.83 18.31 22.82
C TRP A 993 25.31 18.54 24.27
N GLY A 994 24.74 17.78 25.21
CA GLY A 994 25.21 17.56 26.59
C GLY A 994 24.05 17.41 27.58
N ARG A 995 23.97 16.41 28.47
CA ARG A 995 24.93 15.35 28.91
C ARG A 995 24.20 14.02 29.21
N PHE A 996 24.96 12.93 29.20
CA PHE A 996 24.57 11.60 29.70
C PHE A 996 24.73 11.46 31.24
N GLY A 997 23.94 10.59 31.88
CA GLY A 997 24.50 9.61 32.83
C GLY A 997 23.76 9.28 34.14
N LYS A 998 23.61 7.97 34.39
CA LYS A 998 23.29 7.23 35.65
C LYS A 998 21.81 7.19 36.10
N ILE A 999 21.16 6.08 36.51
CA ILE A 999 21.46 4.70 37.03
C ILE A 999 20.91 4.57 38.47
N PHE A 1000 19.87 3.73 38.66
CA PHE A 1000 19.30 3.17 39.92
C PHE A 1000 18.89 4.19 41.02
N ASP A 1001 17.90 4.00 41.90
CA ASP A 1001 17.64 2.82 42.74
C ASP A 1001 16.20 2.83 43.36
N LEU A 1002 15.91 1.87 44.23
CA LEU A 1002 14.64 1.60 44.93
C LEU A 1002 14.46 2.34 46.28
N SER A 1003 13.21 2.26 46.79
CA SER A 1003 12.81 2.12 48.21
C SER A 1003 12.39 3.33 49.08
N PHE A 1004 11.10 3.30 49.46
CA PHE A 1004 10.49 3.31 50.82
C PHE A 1004 10.71 4.38 51.92
N GLN A 1005 9.67 4.45 52.80
CA GLN A 1005 9.50 5.18 54.08
C GLN A 1005 9.22 6.70 53.95
N ASP A 1006 8.35 7.36 54.73
CA ASP A 1006 7.62 7.06 55.99
C ASP A 1006 6.46 8.13 56.17
N LYS A 1007 5.40 8.07 57.02
CA LYS A 1007 4.75 7.03 57.86
C LYS A 1007 3.35 7.52 58.37
N ALA A 1008 2.35 6.63 58.47
CA ALA A 1008 1.11 6.72 59.31
C ALA A 1008 0.09 7.89 59.02
N THR A 1009 -1.21 7.84 59.35
CA THR A 1009 -1.95 6.99 60.31
C THR A 1009 -3.41 6.70 59.85
N VAL A 1010 -3.73 5.40 59.78
CA VAL A 1010 -4.95 4.64 60.16
C VAL A 1010 -6.17 5.41 60.73
N ASP A 1011 -7.37 5.15 60.18
CA ASP A 1011 -8.56 4.67 60.92
C ASP A 1011 -9.76 4.24 60.02
N GLY A 1012 -10.59 3.29 60.51
CA GLY A 1012 -12.05 3.26 60.20
C GLY A 1012 -12.61 2.35 59.10
N LEU A 1013 -12.89 1.08 59.44
CA LEU A 1013 -13.74 0.12 58.70
C LEU A 1013 -15.16 0.62 58.30
N CYS A 1014 -15.70 0.20 57.15
CA CYS A 1014 -16.81 -0.79 57.08
C CYS A 1014 -17.39 -1.13 55.68
N SER A 1015 -17.68 -2.43 55.50
CA SER A 1015 -18.73 -3.09 54.67
C SER A 1015 -18.81 -2.93 53.13
N ASN A 1016 -18.27 -3.95 52.43
CA ASN A 1016 -18.95 -4.94 51.56
C ASN A 1016 -20.01 -4.45 50.55
N GLU A 1017 -19.78 -4.59 49.24
CA GLU A 1017 -19.87 -5.82 48.39
C GLU A 1017 -21.31 -6.26 48.05
N LEU A 1018 -21.70 -6.01 46.79
CA LEU A 1018 -22.26 -7.00 45.85
C LEU A 1018 -22.11 -6.51 44.40
#